data_AF-A0A212LLB1-F1
#
_entry.id   AF-A0A212LLB1-F1
#
_cell.length_a   1.000
_cell.length_b   1.000
_cell.length_c   1.000
_cell.angle_alpha   90.00
_cell.angle_beta   90.00
_cell.angle_gamma   90.00
#
_symmetry.space_group_name_H-M   'P 1'
#
loop_
_entity.id
_entity.type
_entity.pdbx_description
1 polymer ?
#
loop_
_entity_poly.entity_id
_entity_poly.type
_entity_poly.pdbx_seq_one_letter_code
_entity_poly.pdbx_strand_id
1 'polypeptide(L)'
;MVIRPLLNAIVCVGINILCYFSLNFYEKISVWSFLAMQVIVVFFIFIFDRVSLAIDNKDNLAGQIAEDLIAGNFSSSNQNSKASLLEGKLSQFTGQIRKTVAEIYGVVRVASSTGIYLAKDIDGMLQATDKISGTMTYMAQGNSEVAYSVSEASGKMAKVYQAVVEIKNQIELINDSSQKTMLLVTEGNLALEVQSQKLYESIQSFKQVVGVIGILKSNGLEINSIVNTISNISSQTNLLALNAAIEAARAGEAGRGFTVVATEVKKLAEECSNSAVKVRELIGKVNCEIDTATEVINSNNQTVLEQETHLNNTKEAFLKINGAMNVIEKEIEDIFVKINALTTSSESINADMESISAVCQEAAASSEEIGAAMQDNANSIGSVTERFNELTQKIDQISTQLESYQYVKIAHTEFTESLFQVEILKEIIRQKLGMAAEGILVPNPETWNLIAAGKADVTLSSWLPYVDEELEQQYGHQVENLGPNLQGCKFGLVVPSYVTVKSIPELKNHSNKFKNKICALQRRTKVSQCTATALKVYDLHDYIIDYSDEETMLQAVEQAIRNNEWVVMTGWQPHYKFSVYDLKFLEDPKDVFGKEEHLTTLVRKDLKAENKELYEIIRNFKLNMVDVNTALHEIKQGARVKDVAMKYLKT
;
A
#
# COMPACT_ATOMS: atom_id res chain seq x y z
N MET A 1 69.90 -27.49 -65.35
CA MET A 1 69.97 -26.48 -64.27
C MET A 1 71.43 -26.08 -63.96
N VAL A 2 72.25 -25.84 -64.99
CA VAL A 2 73.66 -25.37 -64.87
C VAL A 2 73.93 -24.21 -65.84
N ILE A 3 73.02 -23.95 -66.80
CA ILE A 3 73.23 -23.03 -67.92
C ILE A 3 73.21 -21.56 -67.47
N ARG A 4 72.31 -21.18 -66.54
CA ARG A 4 72.15 -19.80 -66.07
C ARG A 4 73.36 -19.26 -65.27
N PRO A 5 73.92 -19.99 -64.28
CA PRO A 5 75.11 -19.51 -63.56
C PRO A 5 76.36 -19.51 -64.44
N LEU A 6 76.47 -20.45 -65.40
CA LEU A 6 77.60 -20.47 -66.35
C LEU A 6 77.56 -19.27 -67.30
N LEU A 7 76.38 -18.86 -67.78
CA LEU A 7 76.24 -17.71 -68.66
C LEU A 7 76.64 -16.40 -67.95
N ASN A 8 76.19 -16.21 -66.72
CA ASN A 8 76.51 -15.03 -65.91
C ASN A 8 78.00 -14.98 -65.55
N ALA A 9 78.60 -16.13 -65.23
CA ALA A 9 80.04 -16.26 -64.99
C ALA A 9 80.86 -15.89 -66.25
N ILE A 10 80.47 -16.38 -67.43
CA ILE A 10 81.16 -16.09 -68.70
C ILE A 10 81.11 -14.59 -69.02
N VAL A 11 79.96 -13.93 -68.85
CA VAL A 11 79.81 -12.49 -69.12
C VAL A 11 80.66 -11.66 -68.17
N CYS A 12 80.64 -11.95 -66.86
CA CYS A 12 81.47 -11.24 -65.88
C CYS A 12 82.97 -11.41 -66.13
N VAL A 13 83.42 -12.64 -66.46
CA VAL A 13 84.83 -12.90 -66.78
C VAL A 13 85.24 -12.19 -68.07
N GLY A 14 84.37 -12.17 -69.10
CA GLY A 14 84.62 -11.47 -70.36
C GLY A 14 84.79 -9.96 -70.20
N ILE A 15 83.93 -9.32 -69.39
CA ILE A 15 84.02 -7.87 -69.10
C ILE A 15 85.31 -7.56 -68.32
N ASN A 16 85.64 -8.38 -67.32
CA ASN A 16 86.87 -8.18 -66.55
C ASN A 16 88.13 -8.30 -67.42
N ILE A 17 88.16 -9.25 -68.38
CA ILE A 17 89.27 -9.42 -69.31
C ILE A 17 89.43 -8.19 -70.21
N LEU A 18 88.33 -7.67 -70.76
CA LEU A 18 88.33 -6.45 -71.57
C LEU A 18 88.89 -5.25 -70.79
N CYS A 19 88.45 -5.05 -69.54
CA CYS A 19 88.96 -4.00 -68.66
C CYS A 19 90.45 -4.17 -68.34
N TYR A 20 90.92 -5.40 -68.13
CA TYR A 20 92.33 -5.67 -67.85
C TYR A 20 93.24 -5.29 -69.03
N PHE A 21 92.81 -5.56 -70.26
CA PHE A 21 93.59 -5.23 -71.45
C PHE A 21 93.58 -3.73 -71.80
N SER A 22 92.57 -2.97 -71.36
CA SER A 22 92.47 -1.51 -71.55
C SER A 22 93.31 -0.65 -70.58
N LEU A 23 93.95 -1.26 -69.57
CA LEU A 23 94.79 -0.54 -68.59
C LEU A 23 96.20 -0.24 -69.13
N ASN A 24 96.78 0.89 -68.70
CA ASN A 24 98.16 1.28 -69.03
C ASN A 24 99.19 0.34 -68.37
N PHE A 25 100.37 0.18 -68.98
CA PHE A 25 101.36 -0.85 -68.60
C PHE A 25 101.83 -0.76 -67.13
N TYR A 26 101.84 0.43 -66.53
CA TYR A 26 102.23 0.64 -65.12
C TYR A 26 101.12 0.33 -64.10
N GLU A 27 99.87 0.13 -64.53
CA GLU A 27 98.70 -0.15 -63.66
C GLU A 27 98.24 -1.61 -63.73
N LYS A 28 98.88 -2.45 -64.54
CA LYS A 28 98.51 -3.86 -64.68
C LYS A 28 99.01 -4.68 -63.50
N ILE A 29 98.08 -5.28 -62.76
CA ILE A 29 98.36 -6.37 -61.81
C ILE A 29 98.93 -7.57 -62.60
N SER A 30 99.76 -8.42 -61.99
CA SER A 30 100.27 -9.63 -62.66
C SER A 30 99.12 -10.50 -63.23
N VAL A 31 99.33 -11.09 -64.41
CA VAL A 31 98.34 -11.93 -65.10
C VAL A 31 97.84 -13.07 -64.20
N TRP A 32 98.71 -13.61 -63.35
CA TRP A 32 98.38 -14.68 -62.41
C TRP A 32 97.42 -14.23 -61.31
N SER A 33 97.59 -13.02 -60.79
CA SER A 33 96.67 -12.47 -59.78
C SER A 33 95.31 -12.15 -60.38
N PHE A 34 95.26 -11.70 -61.63
CA PHE A 34 94.01 -11.44 -62.35
C PHE A 34 93.21 -12.74 -62.59
N LEU A 35 93.87 -13.83 -63.01
CA LEU A 35 93.24 -15.14 -63.18
C LEU A 35 92.69 -15.70 -61.86
N ALA A 36 93.43 -15.56 -60.76
CA ALA A 36 92.95 -15.99 -59.43
C ALA A 36 91.65 -15.25 -59.02
N MET A 37 91.54 -13.96 -59.33
CA MET A 37 90.34 -13.17 -59.07
C MET A 37 89.12 -13.69 -59.85
N GLN A 38 89.31 -14.12 -61.10
CA GLN A 38 88.21 -14.65 -61.91
C GLN A 38 87.65 -15.96 -61.35
N VAL A 39 88.51 -16.85 -60.83
CA VAL A 39 88.05 -18.10 -60.22
C VAL A 39 87.19 -17.84 -58.97
N ILE A 40 87.56 -16.84 -58.16
CA ILE A 40 86.79 -16.44 -56.97
C ILE A 40 85.41 -15.89 -57.37
N VAL A 41 85.33 -15.06 -58.41
CA VAL A 41 84.05 -14.51 -58.91
C VAL A 41 83.11 -15.62 -59.37
N VAL A 42 83.62 -16.61 -60.11
CA VAL A 42 82.81 -17.76 -60.56
C VAL A 42 82.30 -18.59 -59.37
N PHE A 43 83.13 -18.79 -58.35
CA PHE A 43 82.75 -19.52 -57.13
C PHE A 43 81.61 -18.81 -56.35
N PHE A 44 81.68 -17.48 -56.20
CA PHE A 44 80.63 -16.72 -55.53
C PHE A 44 79.28 -16.73 -56.29
N ILE A 45 79.31 -16.64 -57.62
CA ILE A 45 78.09 -16.73 -58.44
C ILE A 45 77.41 -18.09 -58.24
N PHE A 46 78.19 -19.17 -58.10
CA PHE A 46 77.66 -20.52 -57.93
C PHE A 46 77.03 -20.74 -56.53
N ILE A 47 77.62 -20.15 -55.49
CA ILE A 47 77.05 -20.19 -54.12
C ILE A 47 75.74 -19.41 -54.06
N PHE A 48 75.69 -18.21 -54.66
CA PHE A 48 74.51 -17.34 -54.60
C PHE A 48 73.27 -17.99 -55.23
N ASP A 49 73.44 -18.65 -56.38
CA ASP A 49 72.34 -19.34 -57.07
C ASP A 49 71.79 -20.54 -56.27
N ARG A 50 72.69 -21.30 -55.61
CA ARG A 50 72.32 -22.43 -54.75
C ARG A 50 71.53 -22.01 -53.51
N VAL A 51 71.83 -20.83 -52.96
CA VAL A 51 71.10 -20.28 -51.80
C VAL A 51 69.71 -19.77 -52.22
N SER A 52 69.59 -19.11 -53.38
CA SER A 52 68.31 -18.60 -53.88
C SER A 52 67.26 -19.70 -54.07
N LEU A 53 67.67 -20.84 -54.63
CA LEU A 53 66.77 -21.99 -54.87
C LEU A 53 66.31 -22.70 -53.58
N ALA A 54 67.05 -22.58 -52.48
CA ALA A 54 66.66 -23.14 -51.20
C ALA A 54 65.62 -22.26 -50.46
N ILE A 55 65.46 -21.02 -50.89
CA ILE A 55 64.54 -20.03 -50.30
C ILE A 55 63.18 -20.09 -51.00
N ASP A 56 63.13 -20.12 -52.33
CA ASP A 56 61.87 -20.09 -53.11
C ASP A 56 60.88 -21.23 -52.76
N ASN A 57 61.35 -22.42 -52.36
CA ASN A 57 60.48 -23.54 -52.00
C ASN A 57 59.87 -23.43 -50.58
N LYS A 58 60.35 -22.52 -49.72
CA LYS A 58 59.84 -22.34 -48.35
C LYS A 58 58.76 -21.25 -48.24
N ASP A 59 58.69 -20.34 -49.20
CA ASP A 59 57.74 -19.22 -49.18
C ASP A 59 56.28 -19.66 -49.39
N ASN A 60 56.04 -20.77 -50.10
CA ASN A 60 54.68 -21.23 -50.40
C ASN A 60 53.89 -21.78 -49.19
N LEU A 61 54.55 -22.44 -48.23
CA LEU A 61 53.85 -23.03 -47.08
C LEU A 61 53.55 -21.99 -45.99
N ALA A 62 54.52 -21.11 -45.70
CA ALA A 62 54.32 -20.02 -44.76
C ALA A 62 53.32 -18.98 -45.30
N GLY A 63 53.34 -18.72 -46.62
CA GLY A 63 52.36 -17.88 -47.30
C GLY A 63 50.94 -18.45 -47.21
N GLN A 64 50.75 -19.74 -47.48
CA GLN A 64 49.43 -20.39 -47.34
C GLN A 64 48.91 -20.38 -45.91
N ILE A 65 49.76 -20.69 -44.91
CA ILE A 65 49.33 -20.65 -43.51
C ILE A 65 48.99 -19.21 -43.07
N ALA A 66 49.74 -18.21 -43.56
CA ALA A 66 49.45 -16.80 -43.30
C ALA A 66 48.15 -16.34 -44.00
N GLU A 67 47.91 -16.76 -45.24
CA GLU A 67 46.65 -16.49 -45.94
C GLU A 67 45.47 -17.19 -45.27
N ASP A 68 45.61 -18.44 -44.84
CA ASP A 68 44.62 -19.19 -44.06
C ASP A 68 44.34 -18.49 -42.71
N LEU A 69 45.37 -18.00 -42.01
CA LEU A 69 45.26 -17.18 -40.79
C LEU A 69 44.53 -15.86 -41.03
N ILE A 70 44.84 -15.17 -42.13
CA ILE A 70 44.24 -13.88 -42.52
C ILE A 70 42.79 -14.07 -43.00
N ALA A 71 42.50 -15.20 -43.66
CA ALA A 71 41.18 -15.58 -44.14
C ALA A 71 40.32 -16.28 -43.07
N GLY A 72 40.85 -16.49 -41.86
CA GLY A 72 40.13 -17.12 -40.76
C GLY A 72 39.85 -18.62 -40.95
N ASN A 73 40.55 -19.29 -41.88
CA ASN A 73 40.43 -20.71 -42.16
C ASN A 73 41.53 -21.50 -41.46
N PHE A 74 41.18 -22.37 -40.51
CA PHE A 74 42.17 -23.07 -39.68
C PHE A 74 42.16 -24.60 -39.88
N SER A 75 41.62 -25.09 -40.99
CA SER A 75 41.22 -26.50 -41.16
C SER A 75 42.32 -27.44 -41.72
N SER A 76 43.50 -26.95 -42.11
CA SER A 76 44.48 -27.75 -42.85
C SER A 76 45.54 -28.41 -41.96
N SER A 77 45.40 -29.72 -41.70
CA SER A 77 46.52 -30.57 -41.27
C SER A 77 47.05 -31.35 -42.47
N ASN A 78 48.25 -31.04 -42.96
CA ASN A 78 48.89 -31.86 -43.98
C ASN A 78 50.22 -32.41 -43.43
N GLN A 79 50.39 -33.73 -43.45
CA GLN A 79 51.49 -34.43 -42.79
C GLN A 79 52.68 -34.62 -43.73
N ASN A 80 53.83 -33.95 -43.48
CA ASN A 80 55.14 -34.41 -43.96
C ASN A 80 56.32 -34.07 -43.01
N SER A 81 57.25 -35.02 -42.89
CA SER A 81 58.01 -35.36 -41.67
C SER A 81 59.22 -34.49 -41.24
N LYS A 82 59.47 -33.33 -41.86
CA LYS A 82 60.41 -32.30 -41.34
C LYS A 82 59.82 -30.88 -41.28
N ALA A 83 58.66 -30.67 -41.90
CA ALA A 83 57.81 -29.51 -41.67
C ALA A 83 57.02 -29.64 -40.35
N SER A 84 56.95 -30.85 -39.77
CA SER A 84 56.13 -31.18 -38.60
C SER A 84 56.41 -30.40 -37.31
N LEU A 85 57.63 -29.88 -37.09
CA LEU A 85 57.91 -29.06 -35.91
C LEU A 85 57.38 -27.63 -36.08
N LEU A 86 57.51 -27.07 -37.28
CA LEU A 86 56.99 -25.74 -37.62
C LEU A 86 55.46 -25.80 -37.75
N GLU A 87 54.93 -26.84 -38.40
CA GLU A 87 53.50 -27.18 -38.44
C GLU A 87 52.94 -27.39 -37.04
N GLY A 88 53.63 -28.11 -36.16
CA GLY A 88 53.22 -28.31 -34.77
C GLY A 88 53.18 -27.02 -33.96
N LYS A 89 54.18 -26.14 -34.12
CA LYS A 89 54.18 -24.82 -33.45
C LYS A 89 53.17 -23.84 -34.03
N LEU A 90 52.95 -23.85 -35.35
CA LEU A 90 51.91 -23.06 -36.02
C LEU A 90 50.50 -23.55 -35.66
N SER A 91 50.31 -24.87 -35.55
CA SER A 91 49.08 -25.48 -35.03
C SER A 91 48.83 -25.09 -33.57
N GLN A 92 49.87 -25.07 -32.74
CA GLN A 92 49.75 -24.63 -31.35
C GLN A 92 49.43 -23.12 -31.25
N PHE A 93 50.04 -22.29 -32.11
CA PHE A 93 49.79 -20.85 -32.19
C PHE A 93 48.37 -20.54 -32.69
N THR A 94 47.93 -21.21 -33.76
CA THR A 94 46.54 -21.10 -34.26
C THR A 94 45.54 -21.55 -33.21
N GLY A 95 45.81 -22.65 -32.48
CA GLY A 95 45.00 -23.07 -31.33
C GLY A 95 44.91 -22.02 -30.22
N GLN A 96 46.02 -21.35 -29.89
CA GLN A 96 46.02 -20.23 -28.94
C GLN A 96 45.21 -19.04 -29.44
N ILE A 97 45.33 -18.67 -30.73
CA ILE A 97 44.51 -17.60 -31.32
C ILE A 97 43.03 -17.95 -31.26
N ARG A 98 42.63 -19.18 -31.64
CA ARG A 98 41.22 -19.59 -31.55
C ARG A 98 40.69 -19.49 -30.12
N LYS A 99 41.50 -19.89 -29.13
CA LYS A 99 41.15 -19.77 -27.71
C LYS A 99 40.96 -18.31 -27.29
N THR A 100 41.89 -17.42 -27.66
CA THR A 100 41.78 -15.99 -27.34
C THR A 100 40.57 -15.36 -28.01
N VAL A 101 40.30 -15.67 -29.28
CA VAL A 101 39.10 -15.20 -30.00
C VAL A 101 37.83 -15.71 -29.31
N ALA A 102 37.80 -16.97 -28.87
CA ALA A 102 36.68 -17.52 -28.11
C ALA A 102 36.49 -16.83 -26.75
N GLU A 103 37.58 -16.44 -26.08
CA GLU A 103 37.53 -15.67 -24.83
C GLU A 103 37.01 -14.25 -25.07
N ILE A 104 37.50 -13.55 -26.10
CA ILE A 104 37.01 -12.20 -26.49
C ILE A 104 35.52 -12.27 -26.83
N TYR A 105 35.09 -13.26 -27.60
CA TYR A 105 33.69 -13.46 -27.93
C TYR A 105 32.84 -13.70 -26.67
N GLY A 106 33.36 -14.47 -25.72
CA GLY A 106 32.75 -14.65 -24.41
C GLY A 106 32.56 -13.33 -23.66
N VAL A 107 33.57 -12.45 -23.68
CA VAL A 107 33.50 -11.11 -23.05
C VAL A 107 32.48 -10.22 -23.76
N VAL A 108 32.49 -10.17 -25.09
CA VAL A 108 31.55 -9.38 -25.91
C VAL A 108 30.11 -9.78 -25.62
N ARG A 109 29.81 -11.09 -25.56
CA ARG A 109 28.47 -11.58 -25.25
C ARG A 109 28.03 -11.22 -23.83
N VAL A 110 28.92 -11.36 -22.85
CA VAL A 110 28.63 -10.94 -21.46
C VAL A 110 28.38 -9.44 -21.41
N ALA A 111 29.18 -8.63 -22.09
CA ALA A 111 29.00 -7.18 -22.14
C ALA A 111 27.68 -6.78 -22.81
N SER A 112 27.32 -7.40 -23.94
CA SER A 112 26.05 -7.16 -24.65
C SER A 112 24.84 -7.54 -23.80
N SER A 113 24.86 -8.74 -23.19
CA SER A 113 23.77 -9.17 -22.30
C SER A 113 23.64 -8.27 -21.07
N THR A 114 24.75 -7.88 -20.44
CA THR A 114 24.76 -6.91 -19.32
C THR A 114 24.17 -5.57 -19.76
N GLY A 115 24.42 -5.16 -21.01
CA GLY A 115 23.85 -3.94 -21.55
C GLY A 115 22.34 -3.96 -21.70
N ILE A 116 21.76 -5.09 -22.16
CA ILE A 116 20.30 -5.24 -22.23
C ILE A 116 19.66 -5.09 -20.84
N TYR A 117 20.26 -5.69 -19.81
CA TYR A 117 19.79 -5.53 -18.43
C TYR A 117 19.94 -4.08 -17.94
N LEU A 118 21.07 -3.44 -18.21
CA LEU A 118 21.31 -2.06 -17.80
C LEU A 118 20.33 -1.07 -18.49
N ALA A 119 19.99 -1.29 -19.76
CA ALA A 119 18.98 -0.49 -20.46
C ALA A 119 17.60 -0.61 -19.79
N LYS A 120 17.22 -1.82 -19.37
CA LYS A 120 15.99 -2.05 -18.61
C LYS A 120 16.02 -1.36 -17.25
N ASP A 121 17.16 -1.39 -16.55
CA ASP A 121 17.33 -0.72 -15.25
C ASP A 121 17.22 0.80 -15.40
N ILE A 122 17.80 1.37 -16.46
CA ILE A 122 17.68 2.80 -16.82
C ILE A 122 16.21 3.20 -17.03
N ASP A 123 15.46 2.42 -17.81
CA ASP A 123 14.02 2.67 -18.03
C ASP A 123 13.23 2.61 -16.72
N GLY A 124 13.50 1.61 -15.88
CA GLY A 124 12.91 1.50 -14.54
C GLY A 124 13.24 2.70 -13.64
N MET A 125 14.48 3.21 -13.70
CA MET A 125 14.91 4.39 -12.95
C MET A 125 14.23 5.68 -13.45
N LEU A 126 14.04 5.84 -14.76
CA LEU A 126 13.30 6.97 -15.33
C LEU A 126 11.85 6.99 -14.86
N GLN A 127 11.17 5.84 -14.96
CA GLN A 127 9.79 5.70 -14.48
C GLN A 127 9.67 5.98 -12.97
N ALA A 128 10.62 5.50 -12.16
CA ALA A 128 10.65 5.78 -10.73
C ALA A 128 10.85 7.27 -10.45
N THR A 129 11.77 7.92 -11.18
CA THR A 129 12.06 9.36 -11.04
C THR A 129 10.83 10.20 -11.38
N ASP A 130 10.16 9.91 -12.50
CA ASP A 130 8.94 10.62 -12.93
C ASP A 130 7.80 10.43 -11.91
N LYS A 131 7.62 9.21 -11.40
CA LYS A 131 6.61 8.91 -10.39
C LYS A 131 6.87 9.62 -9.06
N ILE A 132 8.12 9.70 -8.61
CA ILE A 132 8.50 10.44 -7.40
C ILE A 132 8.26 11.94 -7.61
N SER A 133 8.66 12.49 -8.76
CA SER A 133 8.44 13.90 -9.12
C SER A 133 6.95 14.27 -9.11
N GLY A 134 6.10 13.44 -9.75
CA GLY A 134 4.66 13.60 -9.71
C GLY A 134 4.10 13.55 -8.29
N THR A 135 4.60 12.63 -7.46
CA THR A 135 4.21 12.53 -6.05
C THR A 135 4.60 13.78 -5.25
N MET A 136 5.79 14.36 -5.49
CA MET A 136 6.20 15.61 -4.82
C MET A 136 5.33 16.80 -5.23
N THR A 137 4.88 16.85 -6.49
CA THR A 137 3.94 17.89 -6.96
C THR A 137 2.59 17.77 -6.25
N TYR A 138 2.04 16.55 -6.17
CA TYR A 138 0.81 16.30 -5.42
C TYR A 138 0.97 16.61 -3.92
N MET A 139 2.13 16.31 -3.34
CA MET A 139 2.40 16.61 -1.93
C MET A 139 2.48 18.12 -1.67
N ALA A 140 3.12 18.89 -2.56
CA ALA A 140 3.15 20.35 -2.48
C ALA A 140 1.74 20.97 -2.57
N GLN A 141 0.89 20.45 -3.47
CA GLN A 141 -0.52 20.87 -3.54
C GLN A 141 -1.28 20.49 -2.26
N GLY A 142 -1.14 19.26 -1.79
CA GLY A 142 -1.78 18.79 -0.55
C GLY A 142 -1.38 19.64 0.66
N ASN A 143 -0.10 20.02 0.78
CA ASN A 143 0.38 20.90 1.84
C ASN A 143 -0.26 22.29 1.78
N SER A 144 -0.51 22.82 0.58
CA SER A 144 -1.20 24.10 0.40
C SER A 144 -2.66 24.03 0.84
N GLU A 145 -3.35 22.93 0.53
CA GLU A 145 -4.73 22.68 0.96
C GLU A 145 -4.86 22.52 2.48
N VAL A 146 -3.91 21.81 3.10
CA VAL A 146 -3.85 21.67 4.57
C VAL A 146 -3.56 23.03 5.21
N ALA A 147 -2.61 23.81 4.69
CA ALA A 147 -2.31 25.14 5.21
C ALA A 147 -3.52 26.09 5.15
N TYR A 148 -4.30 26.03 4.06
CA TYR A 148 -5.55 26.76 3.95
C TYR A 148 -6.56 26.33 5.01
N SER A 149 -6.73 25.02 5.21
CA SER A 149 -7.64 24.46 6.20
C SER A 149 -7.27 24.84 7.64
N VAL A 150 -5.98 24.86 7.96
CA VAL A 150 -5.45 25.33 9.25
C VAL A 150 -5.77 26.81 9.48
N SER A 151 -5.58 27.66 8.46
CA SER A 151 -5.92 29.08 8.54
C SER A 151 -7.42 29.30 8.78
N GLU A 152 -8.27 28.56 8.08
CA GLU A 152 -9.73 28.63 8.28
C GLU A 152 -10.14 28.15 9.69
N ALA A 153 -9.55 27.05 10.16
CA ALA A 153 -9.80 26.50 11.49
C ALA A 153 -9.37 27.46 12.60
N SER A 154 -8.19 28.09 12.46
CA SER A 154 -7.70 29.14 13.37
C SER A 154 -8.68 30.33 13.42
N GLY A 155 -9.18 30.78 12.26
CA GLY A 155 -10.19 31.83 12.20
C GLY A 155 -11.51 31.46 12.86
N LYS A 156 -11.95 30.19 12.77
CA LYS A 156 -13.13 29.68 13.48
C LYS A 156 -12.86 29.60 15.00
N MET A 157 -11.67 29.20 15.42
CA MET A 157 -11.31 29.13 16.83
C MET A 157 -11.22 30.50 17.50
N ALA A 158 -10.77 31.53 16.78
CA ALA A 158 -10.84 32.91 17.29
C ALA A 158 -12.28 33.32 17.65
N LYS A 159 -13.27 32.91 16.84
CA LYS A 159 -14.69 33.15 17.12
C LYS A 159 -15.20 32.34 18.32
N VAL A 160 -14.77 31.09 18.46
CA VAL A 160 -15.09 30.26 19.64
C VAL A 160 -14.53 30.91 20.91
N TYR A 161 -13.28 31.36 20.88
CA TYR A 161 -12.66 32.04 22.01
C TYR A 161 -13.44 33.31 22.40
N GLN A 162 -13.84 34.13 21.42
CA GLN A 162 -14.68 35.29 21.68
C GLN A 162 -16.03 34.91 22.31
N ALA A 163 -16.70 33.87 21.80
CA ALA A 163 -17.97 33.40 22.35
C ALA A 163 -17.81 32.90 23.80
N VAL A 164 -16.70 32.23 24.13
CA VAL A 164 -16.40 31.78 25.50
C VAL A 164 -16.25 32.98 26.45
N VAL A 165 -15.57 34.04 26.01
CA VAL A 165 -15.44 35.30 26.79
C VAL A 165 -16.81 35.96 27.00
N GLU A 166 -17.65 36.01 25.97
CA GLU A 166 -19.00 36.57 26.06
C GLU A 166 -19.88 35.78 27.03
N ILE A 167 -19.85 34.45 26.98
CA ILE A 167 -20.59 33.57 27.90
C ILE A 167 -20.09 33.79 29.34
N LYS A 168 -18.77 33.90 29.55
CA LYS A 168 -18.20 34.19 30.88
C LYS A 168 -18.76 35.48 31.48
N ASN A 169 -18.76 36.57 30.70
CA ASN A 169 -19.30 37.85 31.16
C ASN A 169 -20.81 37.77 31.47
N GLN A 170 -21.58 37.03 30.66
CA GLN A 170 -23.01 36.83 30.91
C GLN A 170 -23.27 36.04 32.19
N ILE A 171 -22.47 35.02 32.47
CA ILE A 171 -22.59 34.21 33.68
C ILE A 171 -22.24 35.03 34.93
N GLU A 172 -21.24 35.91 34.86
CA GLU A 172 -20.92 36.83 35.95
C GLU A 172 -22.10 37.77 36.28
N LEU A 173 -22.79 38.28 35.25
CA LEU A 173 -24.00 39.10 35.42
C LEU A 173 -25.16 38.29 36.03
N ILE A 174 -25.36 37.04 35.59
CA ILE A 174 -26.39 36.15 36.15
C ILE A 174 -26.09 35.85 37.62
N ASN A 175 -24.83 35.63 37.97
CA ASN A 175 -24.40 35.37 39.34
C ASN A 175 -24.68 36.55 40.27
N ASP A 176 -24.34 37.77 39.86
CA ASP A 176 -24.65 38.99 40.63
C ASP A 176 -26.17 39.19 40.80
N SER A 177 -26.95 38.99 39.74
CA SER A 177 -28.42 39.05 39.79
C SER A 177 -29.01 37.99 40.72
N SER A 178 -28.46 36.77 40.69
CA SER A 178 -28.86 35.66 41.55
C SER A 178 -28.62 35.98 43.03
N GLN A 179 -27.44 36.50 43.37
CA GLN A 179 -27.10 36.91 44.73
C GLN A 179 -28.02 38.05 45.23
N LYS A 180 -28.28 39.06 44.40
CA LYS A 180 -29.24 40.14 44.74
C LYS A 180 -30.64 39.60 44.98
N THR A 181 -31.08 38.64 44.17
CA THR A 181 -32.40 38.00 44.34
C THR A 181 -32.46 37.20 45.64
N MET A 182 -31.39 36.48 45.99
CA MET A 182 -31.29 35.74 47.25
C MET A 182 -31.38 36.65 48.49
N LEU A 183 -30.76 37.83 48.43
CA LEU A 183 -30.88 38.85 49.48
C LEU A 183 -32.33 39.32 49.65
N LEU A 184 -33.02 39.64 48.55
CA LEU A 184 -34.43 40.05 48.57
C LEU A 184 -35.36 38.95 49.11
N VAL A 185 -35.08 37.69 48.79
CA VAL A 185 -35.81 36.52 49.32
C VAL A 185 -35.60 36.40 50.83
N THR A 186 -34.38 36.63 51.30
CA THR A 186 -34.03 36.61 52.73
C THR A 186 -34.73 37.75 53.48
N GLU A 187 -34.68 38.97 52.96
CA GLU A 187 -35.40 40.13 53.51
C GLU A 187 -36.91 39.90 53.53
N GLY A 188 -37.48 39.34 52.46
CA GLY A 188 -38.89 38.98 52.37
C GLY A 188 -39.31 37.95 53.42
N ASN A 189 -38.51 36.90 53.64
CA ASN A 189 -38.76 35.92 54.69
C ASN A 189 -38.74 36.56 56.10
N LEU A 190 -37.79 37.46 56.36
CA LEU A 190 -37.73 38.18 57.64
C LEU A 190 -38.96 39.07 57.85
N ALA A 191 -39.41 39.76 56.81
CA ALA A 191 -40.64 40.57 56.86
C ALA A 191 -41.88 39.72 57.15
N LEU A 192 -41.97 38.51 56.56
CA LEU A 192 -43.05 37.56 56.84
C LEU A 192 -43.03 37.04 58.28
N GLU A 193 -41.84 36.82 58.85
CA GLU A 193 -41.70 36.42 60.25
C GLU A 193 -42.20 37.51 61.20
N VAL A 194 -41.82 38.76 60.96
CA VAL A 194 -42.34 39.92 61.71
C VAL A 194 -43.85 40.06 61.55
N GLN A 195 -44.38 39.88 60.34
CA GLN A 195 -45.82 39.95 60.09
C GLN A 195 -46.59 38.82 60.79
N SER A 196 -46.03 37.61 60.85
CA SER A 196 -46.59 36.48 61.59
C SER A 196 -46.70 36.80 63.08
N GLN A 197 -45.65 37.40 63.65
CA GLN A 197 -45.66 37.85 65.04
C GLN A 197 -46.76 38.91 65.28
N LYS A 198 -46.89 39.90 64.39
CA LYS A 198 -47.91 40.97 64.53
C LYS A 198 -49.34 40.45 64.39
N LEU A 199 -49.57 39.45 63.55
CA LEU A 199 -50.87 38.76 63.49
C LEU A 199 -51.17 38.02 64.79
N TYR A 200 -50.19 37.32 65.37
CA TYR A 200 -50.36 36.67 66.66
C TYR A 200 -50.71 37.66 67.78
N GLU A 201 -50.01 38.80 67.86
CA GLU A 201 -50.32 39.89 68.80
C GLU A 201 -51.74 40.45 68.59
N SER A 202 -52.20 40.53 67.33
CA SER A 202 -53.56 40.97 66.99
C SER A 202 -54.62 39.98 67.45
N ILE A 203 -54.40 38.67 67.24
CA ILE A 203 -55.29 37.60 67.74
C ILE A 203 -55.44 37.70 69.26
N GLN A 204 -54.32 37.88 69.99
CA GLN A 204 -54.37 38.04 71.45
C GLN A 204 -55.14 39.30 71.87
N SER A 205 -54.93 40.42 71.16
CA SER A 205 -55.63 41.67 71.44
C SER A 205 -57.13 41.54 71.23
N PHE A 206 -57.58 40.92 70.13
CA PHE A 206 -59.01 40.67 69.89
C PHE A 206 -59.62 39.76 70.97
N LYS A 207 -58.89 38.73 71.40
CA LYS A 207 -59.34 37.84 72.49
C LYS A 207 -59.56 38.59 73.80
N GLN A 208 -58.70 39.56 74.12
CA GLN A 208 -58.88 40.44 75.28
C GLN A 208 -60.13 41.32 75.13
N VAL A 209 -60.35 41.90 73.95
CA VAL A 209 -61.52 42.75 73.68
C VAL A 209 -62.83 41.94 73.81
N VAL A 210 -62.88 40.72 73.27
CA VAL A 210 -64.02 39.80 73.46
C VAL A 210 -64.29 39.56 74.95
N GLY A 211 -63.24 39.37 75.74
CA GLY A 211 -63.36 39.21 77.20
C GLY A 211 -63.97 40.44 77.90
N VAL A 212 -63.49 41.65 77.57
CA VAL A 212 -64.02 42.91 78.13
C VAL A 212 -65.49 43.11 77.76
N ILE A 213 -65.85 42.84 76.51
CA ILE A 213 -67.24 42.92 76.05
C ILE A 213 -68.14 41.93 76.79
N GLY A 214 -67.66 40.71 77.03
CA GLY A 214 -68.39 39.72 77.84
C GLY A 214 -68.70 40.23 79.25
N ILE A 215 -67.73 40.90 79.89
CA ILE A 215 -67.91 41.51 81.21
C ILE A 215 -68.91 42.68 81.14
N LEU A 216 -68.80 43.57 80.14
CA LEU A 216 -69.75 44.67 79.95
C LEU A 216 -71.18 44.19 79.75
N LYS A 217 -71.37 43.12 78.96
CA LYS A 217 -72.67 42.47 78.76
C LYS A 217 -73.24 41.95 80.08
N SER A 218 -72.41 41.31 80.91
CA SER A 218 -72.80 40.84 82.25
C SER A 218 -73.23 42.00 83.15
N ASN A 219 -72.43 43.08 83.21
CA ASN A 219 -72.75 44.27 84.02
C ASN A 219 -74.05 44.93 83.55
N GLY A 220 -74.30 44.99 82.23
CA GLY A 220 -75.55 45.49 81.67
C GLY A 220 -76.78 44.69 82.13
N LEU A 221 -76.67 43.36 82.20
CA LEU A 221 -77.73 42.49 82.73
C LEU A 221 -77.97 42.71 84.23
N GLU A 222 -76.90 42.87 85.02
CA GLU A 222 -77.00 43.16 86.46
C GLU A 222 -77.67 44.50 86.72
N ILE A 223 -77.27 45.57 86.00
CA ILE A 223 -77.91 46.89 86.14
C ILE A 223 -79.39 46.80 85.77
N ASN A 224 -79.74 46.07 84.71
CA ASN A 224 -81.15 45.89 84.34
C ASN A 224 -81.97 45.22 85.46
N SER A 225 -81.38 44.25 86.17
CA SER A 225 -81.98 43.62 87.36
C SER A 225 -82.17 44.61 88.52
N ILE A 226 -81.17 45.45 88.79
CA ILE A 226 -81.24 46.51 89.81
C ILE A 226 -82.34 47.52 89.46
N VAL A 227 -82.38 47.98 88.22
CA VAL A 227 -83.39 48.93 87.72
C VAL A 227 -84.80 48.37 87.83
N ASN A 228 -84.99 47.07 87.56
CA ASN A 228 -86.28 46.40 87.79
C ASN A 228 -86.67 46.36 89.27
N THR A 229 -85.70 46.10 90.15
CA THR A 229 -85.92 46.13 91.60
C THR A 229 -86.30 47.53 92.08
N ILE A 230 -85.59 48.57 91.62
CA ILE A 230 -85.92 49.98 91.93
C ILE A 230 -87.32 50.31 91.43
N SER A 231 -87.66 49.97 90.18
CA SER A 231 -88.99 50.22 89.61
C SER A 231 -90.10 49.56 90.44
N ASN A 232 -89.87 48.34 90.93
CA ASN A 232 -90.80 47.65 91.83
C ASN A 232 -90.93 48.33 93.20
N ILE A 233 -89.81 48.73 93.82
CA ILE A 233 -89.80 49.45 95.10
C ILE A 233 -90.50 50.81 94.96
N SER A 234 -90.23 51.56 93.90
CA SER A 234 -90.90 52.84 93.62
C SER A 234 -92.40 52.64 93.45
N SER A 235 -92.84 51.60 92.73
CA SER A 235 -94.27 51.29 92.58
C SER A 235 -94.93 50.95 93.93
N GLN A 236 -94.28 50.12 94.76
CA GLN A 236 -94.76 49.80 96.11
C GLN A 236 -94.79 51.02 97.03
N THR A 237 -93.76 51.86 96.97
CA THR A 237 -93.66 53.09 97.76
C THR A 237 -94.73 54.09 97.33
N ASN A 238 -95.02 54.20 96.03
CA ASN A 238 -96.11 55.01 95.48
C ASN A 238 -97.48 54.54 96.01
N LEU A 239 -97.71 53.23 96.08
CA LEU A 239 -98.93 52.64 96.65
C LEU A 239 -99.04 52.86 98.17
N LEU A 240 -97.95 52.69 98.91
CA LEU A 240 -97.90 52.96 100.35
C LEU A 240 -98.15 54.43 100.66
N ALA A 241 -97.54 55.34 99.89
CA ALA A 241 -97.73 56.78 99.99
C ALA A 241 -99.16 57.20 99.63
N LEU A 242 -99.77 56.56 98.62
CA LEU A 242 -101.18 56.75 98.29
C LEU A 242 -102.09 56.33 99.45
N ASN A 243 -101.85 55.15 100.03
CA ASN A 243 -102.60 54.68 101.21
C ASN A 243 -102.42 55.60 102.42
N ALA A 244 -101.19 56.09 102.66
CA ALA A 244 -100.89 57.05 103.73
C ALA A 244 -101.55 58.42 103.50
N ALA A 245 -101.60 58.90 102.25
CA ALA A 245 -102.29 60.14 101.89
C ALA A 245 -103.81 60.02 102.10
N ILE A 246 -104.40 58.85 101.79
CA ILE A 246 -105.81 58.54 102.05
C ILE A 246 -106.08 58.54 103.56
N GLU A 247 -105.26 57.86 104.36
CA GLU A 247 -105.47 57.76 105.81
C GLU A 247 -105.21 59.08 106.54
N ALA A 248 -104.26 59.90 106.06
CA ALA A 248 -104.02 61.25 106.54
C ALA A 248 -105.18 62.21 106.22
N ALA A 249 -105.83 62.05 105.06
CA ALA A 249 -107.08 62.76 104.74
C ALA A 249 -108.25 62.34 105.64
N ARG A 250 -108.23 61.08 106.12
CA ARG A 250 -109.24 60.48 107.01
C ARG A 250 -109.14 60.95 108.46
N ALA A 251 -107.93 61.30 108.93
CA ALA A 251 -107.65 61.78 110.29
C ALA A 251 -108.01 63.27 110.56
N GLY A 252 -108.60 63.98 109.59
CA GLY A 252 -109.09 65.35 109.77
C GLY A 252 -107.98 66.37 110.10
N GLU A 253 -108.24 67.34 111.00
CA GLU A 253 -107.26 68.40 111.33
C GLU A 253 -105.92 67.86 111.88
N ALA A 254 -105.92 66.68 112.53
CA ALA A 254 -104.71 66.05 113.06
C ALA A 254 -103.80 65.44 111.98
N GLY A 255 -104.33 65.16 110.77
CA GLY A 255 -103.62 64.50 109.67
C GLY A 255 -102.97 65.43 108.64
N ARG A 256 -103.23 66.75 108.70
CA ARG A 256 -102.77 67.73 107.68
C ARG A 256 -101.26 67.69 107.41
N GLY A 257 -100.44 67.58 108.45
CA GLY A 257 -98.98 67.48 108.30
C GLY A 257 -98.54 66.18 107.61
N PHE A 258 -99.24 65.07 107.86
CA PHE A 258 -98.97 63.77 107.25
C PHE A 258 -99.40 63.69 105.78
N THR A 259 -100.48 64.37 105.39
CA THR A 259 -100.92 64.42 103.97
C THR A 259 -99.88 65.07 103.07
N VAL A 260 -99.23 66.14 103.55
CA VAL A 260 -98.15 66.82 102.81
C VAL A 260 -96.98 65.86 102.60
N VAL A 261 -96.54 65.17 103.66
CA VAL A 261 -95.45 64.19 103.59
C VAL A 261 -95.81 63.03 102.65
N ALA A 262 -97.02 62.47 102.74
CA ALA A 262 -97.44 61.36 101.90
C ALA A 262 -97.55 61.76 100.41
N THR A 263 -98.02 62.98 100.12
CA THR A 263 -98.05 63.51 98.74
C THR A 263 -96.64 63.71 98.19
N GLU A 264 -95.70 64.19 99.01
CA GLU A 264 -94.30 64.36 98.63
C GLU A 264 -93.62 63.00 98.37
N VAL A 265 -93.82 62.00 99.24
CA VAL A 265 -93.30 60.64 99.05
C VAL A 265 -93.88 59.99 97.79
N LYS A 266 -95.17 60.20 97.52
CA LYS A 266 -95.83 59.72 96.30
C LYS A 266 -95.16 60.30 95.05
N LYS A 267 -94.95 61.63 95.02
CA LYS A 267 -94.29 62.32 93.92
C LYS A 267 -92.86 61.83 93.73
N LEU A 268 -92.08 61.68 94.80
CA LEU A 268 -90.72 61.11 94.74
C LEU A 268 -90.73 59.67 94.19
N ALA A 269 -91.71 58.86 94.57
CA ALA A 269 -91.85 57.49 94.09
C ALA A 269 -92.21 57.43 92.59
N GLU A 270 -93.10 58.31 92.11
CA GLU A 270 -93.40 58.47 90.68
C GLU A 270 -92.17 58.97 89.89
N GLU A 271 -91.45 59.97 90.40
CA GLU A 271 -90.20 60.47 89.80
C GLU A 271 -89.09 59.41 89.77
N CYS A 272 -88.98 58.58 90.82
CA CYS A 272 -88.04 57.46 90.89
C CYS A 272 -88.40 56.35 89.89
N SER A 273 -89.69 56.01 89.75
CA SER A 273 -90.16 55.06 88.74
C SER A 273 -89.89 55.57 87.32
N ASN A 274 -90.19 56.85 87.04
CA ASN A 274 -89.92 57.46 85.74
C ASN A 274 -88.41 57.51 85.42
N SER A 275 -87.57 57.78 86.43
CA SER A 275 -86.11 57.72 86.30
C SER A 275 -85.63 56.29 86.04
N ALA A 276 -86.18 55.29 86.72
CA ALA A 276 -85.86 53.88 86.48
C ALA A 276 -86.20 53.43 85.05
N VAL A 277 -87.33 53.88 84.48
CA VAL A 277 -87.68 53.61 83.07
C VAL A 277 -86.64 54.20 82.11
N LYS A 278 -86.21 55.46 82.32
CA LYS A 278 -85.17 56.08 81.51
C LYS A 278 -83.83 55.35 81.59
N VAL A 279 -83.44 54.88 82.78
CA VAL A 279 -82.22 54.06 82.95
C VAL A 279 -82.36 52.73 82.21
N ARG A 280 -83.54 52.07 82.28
CA ARG A 280 -83.79 50.83 81.53
C ARG A 280 -83.63 51.03 80.02
N GLU A 281 -84.17 52.11 79.46
CA GLU A 281 -84.02 52.44 78.04
C GLU A 281 -82.55 52.68 77.65
N LEU A 282 -81.79 53.39 78.49
CA LEU A 282 -80.35 53.60 78.27
C LEU A 282 -79.56 52.29 78.31
N ILE A 283 -79.84 51.40 79.27
CA ILE A 283 -79.20 50.08 79.34
C ILE A 283 -79.59 49.20 78.15
N GLY A 284 -80.84 49.31 77.67
CA GLY A 284 -81.26 48.66 76.43
C GLY A 284 -80.44 49.11 75.22
N LYS A 285 -80.19 50.43 75.09
CA LYS A 285 -79.32 50.96 74.03
C LYS A 285 -77.87 50.47 74.17
N VAL A 286 -77.30 50.51 75.38
CA VAL A 286 -75.93 50.01 75.65
C VAL A 286 -75.79 48.54 75.31
N ASN A 287 -76.77 47.69 75.65
CA ASN A 287 -76.75 46.28 75.29
C ASN A 287 -76.80 46.06 73.76
N CYS A 288 -77.60 46.86 73.05
CA CYS A 288 -77.64 46.82 71.58
C CYS A 288 -76.29 47.22 70.96
N GLU A 289 -75.64 48.24 71.51
CA GLU A 289 -74.28 48.66 71.10
C GLU A 289 -73.23 47.58 71.41
N ILE A 290 -73.35 46.89 72.55
CA ILE A 290 -72.48 45.75 72.93
C ILE A 290 -72.64 44.57 71.94
N ASP A 291 -73.88 44.23 71.56
CA ASP A 291 -74.13 43.16 70.59
C ASP A 291 -73.54 43.52 69.22
N THR A 292 -73.73 44.77 68.78
CA THR A 292 -73.11 45.27 67.54
C THR A 292 -71.57 45.20 67.62
N ALA A 293 -70.96 45.61 68.73
CA ALA A 293 -69.52 45.51 68.92
C ALA A 293 -69.03 44.05 68.88
N THR A 294 -69.80 43.12 69.45
CA THR A 294 -69.50 41.68 69.42
C THR A 294 -69.49 41.13 67.99
N GLU A 295 -70.48 41.49 67.16
CA GLU A 295 -70.53 41.09 65.76
C GLU A 295 -69.32 41.61 64.96
N VAL A 296 -68.97 42.89 65.13
CA VAL A 296 -67.80 43.50 64.47
C VAL A 296 -66.50 42.78 64.86
N ILE A 297 -66.32 42.42 66.13
CA ILE A 297 -65.10 41.74 66.59
C ILE A 297 -65.02 40.30 66.09
N ASN A 298 -66.14 39.57 66.07
CA ASN A 298 -66.17 38.23 65.50
C ASN A 298 -65.81 38.26 64.01
N SER A 299 -66.35 39.23 63.27
CA SER A 299 -65.98 39.47 61.86
C SER A 299 -64.48 39.76 61.72
N ASN A 300 -63.93 40.66 62.54
CA ASN A 300 -62.49 40.98 62.51
C ASN A 300 -61.61 39.77 62.83
N ASN A 301 -62.02 38.94 63.81
CA ASN A 301 -61.30 37.73 64.16
C ASN A 301 -61.27 36.73 63.00
N GLN A 302 -62.37 36.59 62.26
CA GLN A 302 -62.40 35.78 61.04
C GLN A 302 -61.42 36.33 59.98
N THR A 303 -61.42 37.64 59.74
CA THR A 303 -60.50 38.27 58.78
C THR A 303 -59.03 38.03 59.15
N VAL A 304 -58.67 38.03 60.43
CA VAL A 304 -57.31 37.74 60.88
C VAL A 304 -56.90 36.27 60.63
N LEU A 305 -57.82 35.32 60.81
CA LEU A 305 -57.57 33.90 60.48
C LEU A 305 -57.38 33.69 58.98
N GLU A 306 -58.15 34.39 58.15
CA GLU A 306 -57.95 34.41 56.70
C GLU A 306 -56.57 35.00 56.34
N GLN A 307 -56.15 36.09 57.00
CA GLN A 307 -54.82 36.68 56.83
C GLN A 307 -53.68 35.72 57.21
N GLU A 308 -53.83 34.93 58.29
CA GLU A 308 -52.86 33.91 58.69
C GLU A 308 -52.67 32.85 57.58
N THR A 309 -53.77 32.42 56.95
CA THR A 309 -53.73 31.46 55.83
C THR A 309 -52.98 32.04 54.63
N HIS A 310 -53.26 33.30 54.25
CA HIS A 310 -52.56 33.98 53.16
C HIS A 310 -51.07 34.20 53.46
N LEU A 311 -50.72 34.49 54.72
CA LEU A 311 -49.33 34.63 55.13
C LEU A 311 -48.57 33.31 54.98
N ASN A 312 -49.16 32.20 55.40
CA ASN A 312 -48.56 30.87 55.26
C ASN A 312 -48.35 30.50 53.78
N ASN A 313 -49.32 30.77 52.92
CA ASN A 313 -49.17 30.56 51.47
C ASN A 313 -48.03 31.42 50.89
N THR A 314 -47.91 32.67 51.34
CA THR A 314 -46.82 33.57 50.93
C THR A 314 -45.47 33.03 51.40
N LYS A 315 -45.37 32.55 52.63
CA LYS A 315 -44.16 31.91 53.18
C LYS A 315 -43.74 30.69 52.36
N GLU A 316 -44.69 29.84 51.97
CA GLU A 316 -44.40 28.67 51.12
C GLU A 316 -43.88 29.10 49.73
N ALA A 317 -44.44 30.16 49.15
CA ALA A 317 -43.95 30.71 47.89
C ALA A 317 -42.49 31.20 47.98
N PHE A 318 -42.13 31.92 49.06
CA PHE A 318 -40.75 32.33 49.29
C PHE A 318 -39.79 31.15 49.51
N LEU A 319 -40.22 30.09 50.19
CA LEU A 319 -39.42 28.87 50.33
C LEU A 319 -39.16 28.18 48.98
N LYS A 320 -40.16 28.15 48.09
CA LYS A 320 -40.01 27.63 46.72
C LYS A 320 -39.04 28.48 45.90
N ILE A 321 -39.12 29.81 46.01
CA ILE A 321 -38.18 30.73 45.35
C ILE A 321 -36.76 30.49 45.87
N ASN A 322 -36.57 30.39 47.19
CA ASN A 322 -35.27 30.10 47.80
C ASN A 322 -34.66 28.78 47.27
N GLY A 323 -35.49 27.74 47.17
CA GLY A 323 -35.07 26.46 46.58
C GLY A 323 -34.64 26.58 45.11
N ALA A 324 -35.41 27.33 44.30
CA ALA A 324 -35.06 27.59 42.90
C ALA A 324 -33.76 28.39 42.78
N MET A 325 -33.53 29.38 43.65
CA MET A 325 -32.31 30.18 43.66
C MET A 325 -31.06 29.34 44.00
N ASN A 326 -31.16 28.39 44.94
CA ASN A 326 -30.06 27.46 45.25
C ASN A 326 -29.72 26.55 44.04
N VAL A 327 -30.72 26.16 43.25
CA VAL A 327 -30.46 25.39 42.01
C VAL A 327 -29.72 26.25 40.99
N ILE A 328 -30.14 27.51 40.79
CA ILE A 328 -29.47 28.45 39.89
C ILE A 328 -28.01 28.67 40.31
N GLU A 329 -27.73 28.84 41.60
CA GLU A 329 -26.36 28.98 42.11
C GLU A 329 -25.47 27.79 41.72
N LYS A 330 -25.99 26.56 41.87
CA LYS A 330 -25.27 25.34 41.47
C LYS A 330 -25.08 25.23 39.95
N GLU A 331 -26.07 25.62 39.16
CA GLU A 331 -25.95 25.62 37.69
C GLU A 331 -24.92 26.63 37.21
N ILE A 332 -24.82 27.80 37.85
CA ILE A 332 -23.79 28.80 37.58
C ILE A 332 -22.39 28.23 37.83
N GLU A 333 -22.18 27.53 38.95
CA GLU A 333 -20.90 26.88 39.27
C GLU A 333 -20.51 25.84 38.20
N ASP A 334 -21.45 24.99 37.79
CA ASP A 334 -21.21 23.99 36.74
C ASP A 334 -20.87 24.64 35.38
N ILE A 335 -21.55 25.75 35.03
CA ILE A 335 -21.24 26.49 33.81
C ILE A 335 -19.84 27.11 33.87
N PHE A 336 -19.40 27.65 35.02
CA PHE A 336 -18.03 28.15 35.18
C PHE A 336 -16.97 27.07 34.94
N VAL A 337 -17.19 25.85 35.47
CA VAL A 337 -16.29 24.71 35.23
C VAL A 337 -16.21 24.39 33.73
N LYS A 338 -17.36 24.36 33.03
CA LYS A 338 -17.42 24.09 31.59
C LYS A 338 -16.77 25.20 30.75
N ILE A 339 -16.92 26.46 31.14
CA ILE A 339 -16.25 27.61 30.48
C ILE A 339 -14.74 27.47 30.59
N ASN A 340 -14.20 27.18 31.77
CA ASN A 340 -12.75 27.02 31.95
C ASN A 340 -12.19 25.84 31.13
N ALA A 341 -12.93 24.74 31.05
CA ALA A 341 -12.59 23.61 30.20
C ALA A 341 -12.59 24.00 28.70
N LEU A 342 -13.59 24.78 28.26
CA LEU A 342 -13.65 25.30 26.88
C LEU A 342 -12.50 26.25 26.56
N THR A 343 -12.10 27.12 27.50
CA THR A 343 -10.93 27.99 27.34
C THR A 343 -9.67 27.16 27.12
N THR A 344 -9.40 26.19 28.01
CA THR A 344 -8.23 25.32 27.92
C THR A 344 -8.23 24.52 26.61
N SER A 345 -9.37 23.96 26.22
CA SER A 345 -9.50 23.23 24.95
C SER A 345 -9.27 24.14 23.74
N SER A 346 -9.70 25.40 23.80
CA SER A 346 -9.50 26.37 22.71
C SER A 346 -8.02 26.74 22.56
N GLU A 347 -7.32 26.93 23.67
CA GLU A 347 -5.86 27.17 23.68
C GLU A 347 -5.09 25.97 23.12
N SER A 348 -5.44 24.76 23.53
CA SER A 348 -4.84 23.53 23.00
C SER A 348 -5.04 23.39 21.49
N ILE A 349 -6.26 23.62 20.99
CA ILE A 349 -6.53 23.54 19.54
C ILE A 349 -5.71 24.58 18.78
N ASN A 350 -5.55 25.80 19.31
CA ASN A 350 -4.70 26.80 18.66
C ASN A 350 -3.23 26.37 18.61
N ALA A 351 -2.69 25.78 19.68
CA ALA A 351 -1.33 25.24 19.69
C ALA A 351 -1.15 24.08 18.70
N ASP A 352 -2.15 23.21 18.57
CA ASP A 352 -2.16 22.14 17.57
C ASP A 352 -2.16 22.72 16.14
N MET A 353 -2.93 23.80 15.89
CA MET A 353 -2.95 24.48 14.59
C MET A 353 -1.59 25.09 14.23
N GLU A 354 -0.89 25.70 15.18
CA GLU A 354 0.48 26.19 14.97
C GLU A 354 1.44 25.04 14.63
N SER A 355 1.31 23.91 15.33
CA SER A 355 2.13 22.73 15.08
C SER A 355 1.87 22.12 13.71
N ILE A 356 0.61 22.01 13.29
CA ILE A 356 0.25 21.53 11.94
C ILE A 356 0.79 22.50 10.88
N SER A 357 0.69 23.81 11.11
CA SER A 357 1.25 24.82 10.19
C SER A 357 2.76 24.65 10.01
N ALA A 358 3.50 24.37 11.09
CA ALA A 358 4.94 24.12 11.03
C ALA A 358 5.26 22.85 10.22
N VAL A 359 4.52 21.76 10.47
CA VAL A 359 4.67 20.51 9.71
C VAL A 359 4.34 20.70 8.22
N CYS A 360 3.32 21.50 7.88
CA CYS A 360 3.00 21.81 6.49
C CYS A 360 4.13 22.57 5.78
N GLN A 361 4.78 23.50 6.47
CA GLN A 361 5.92 24.24 5.91
C GLN A 361 7.13 23.33 5.71
N GLU A 362 7.44 22.48 6.69
CA GLU A 362 8.54 21.51 6.60
C GLU A 362 8.30 20.48 5.48
N ALA A 363 7.07 19.99 5.35
CA ALA A 363 6.67 19.07 4.30
C ALA A 363 6.73 19.74 2.91
N ALA A 364 6.41 21.03 2.82
CA ALA A 364 6.53 21.79 1.57
C ALA A 364 8.00 21.94 1.16
N ALA A 365 8.87 22.35 2.10
CA ALA A 365 10.31 22.45 1.86
C ALA A 365 10.92 21.10 1.46
N SER A 366 10.53 20.02 2.15
CA SER A 366 10.98 18.66 1.83
C SER A 366 10.53 18.22 0.44
N SER A 367 9.31 18.57 0.03
CA SER A 367 8.79 18.28 -1.31
C SER A 367 9.60 18.99 -2.40
N GLU A 368 9.97 20.26 -2.17
CA GLU A 368 10.82 21.02 -3.08
C GLU A 368 12.23 20.43 -3.19
N GLU A 369 12.84 20.05 -2.06
CA GLU A 369 14.19 19.45 -2.02
C GLU A 369 14.23 18.10 -2.73
N ILE A 370 13.25 17.22 -2.49
CA ILE A 370 13.15 15.95 -3.21
C ILE A 370 12.88 16.19 -4.70
N GLY A 371 12.05 17.18 -5.04
CA GLY A 371 11.82 17.58 -6.43
C GLY A 371 13.11 17.97 -7.15
N ALA A 372 13.96 18.77 -6.51
CA ALA A 372 15.28 19.14 -7.04
C ALA A 372 16.19 17.91 -7.18
N ALA A 373 16.24 17.03 -6.18
CA ALA A 373 17.01 15.79 -6.25
C ALA A 373 16.55 14.86 -7.38
N MET A 374 15.26 14.82 -7.67
CA MET A 374 14.73 14.05 -8.82
C MET A 374 15.17 14.65 -10.15
N GLN A 375 15.28 15.97 -10.26
CA GLN A 375 15.83 16.61 -11.45
C GLN A 375 17.31 16.26 -11.67
N ASP A 376 18.11 16.23 -10.61
CA ASP A 376 19.52 15.81 -10.67
C ASP A 376 19.67 14.33 -11.02
N ASN A 377 18.78 13.47 -10.48
CA ASN A 377 18.72 12.06 -10.85
C ASN A 377 18.38 11.89 -12.34
N ALA A 378 17.41 12.63 -12.87
CA ALA A 378 17.07 12.59 -14.29
C ALA A 378 18.29 12.96 -15.17
N ASN A 379 19.03 14.01 -14.80
CA ASN A 379 20.25 14.42 -15.50
C ASN A 379 21.34 13.33 -15.44
N SER A 380 21.50 12.69 -14.27
CA SER A 380 22.46 11.61 -14.07
C SER A 380 22.11 10.38 -14.90
N ILE A 381 20.82 10.00 -14.95
CA ILE A 381 20.33 8.90 -15.79
C ILE A 381 20.57 9.21 -17.28
N GLY A 382 20.36 10.45 -17.72
CA GLY A 382 20.71 10.89 -19.07
C GLY A 382 22.18 10.65 -19.40
N SER A 383 23.08 11.02 -18.48
CA SER A 383 24.53 10.81 -18.65
C SER A 383 24.92 9.32 -18.68
N VAL A 384 24.26 8.48 -17.87
CA VAL A 384 24.47 7.02 -17.90
C VAL A 384 23.99 6.43 -19.22
N THR A 385 22.85 6.90 -19.73
CA THR A 385 22.27 6.48 -21.01
C THR A 385 23.21 6.80 -22.17
N GLU A 386 23.81 7.98 -22.18
CA GLU A 386 24.79 8.38 -23.21
C GLU A 386 26.00 7.44 -23.22
N ARG A 387 26.63 7.21 -22.06
CA ARG A 387 27.78 6.29 -21.93
C ARG A 387 27.42 4.85 -22.29
N PHE A 388 26.19 4.45 -21.99
CA PHE A 388 25.69 3.13 -22.33
C PHE A 388 25.52 2.93 -23.84
N ASN A 389 25.01 3.95 -24.54
CA ASN A 389 24.91 3.95 -25.99
C ASN A 389 26.30 3.87 -26.65
N GLU A 390 27.29 4.62 -26.14
CA GLU A 390 28.68 4.52 -26.60
C GLU A 390 29.27 3.11 -26.40
N LEU A 391 29.01 2.49 -25.24
CA LEU A 391 29.47 1.13 -24.97
C LEU A 391 28.85 0.12 -25.93
N THR A 392 27.54 0.22 -26.17
CA THR A 392 26.80 -0.64 -27.09
C THR A 392 27.38 -0.52 -28.51
N GLN A 393 27.64 0.71 -28.97
CA GLN A 393 28.26 0.94 -30.27
C GLN A 393 29.65 0.27 -30.40
N LYS A 394 30.47 0.32 -29.34
CA LYS A 394 31.78 -0.36 -29.33
C LYS A 394 31.66 -1.88 -29.34
N ILE A 395 30.68 -2.43 -28.61
CA ILE A 395 30.39 -3.87 -28.60
C ILE A 395 29.99 -4.32 -30.00
N ASP A 396 29.12 -3.59 -30.69
CA ASP A 396 28.70 -3.92 -32.06
C ASP A 396 29.87 -3.87 -33.05
N GLN A 397 30.76 -2.88 -32.92
CA GLN A 397 31.98 -2.80 -33.73
C GLN A 397 32.89 -4.02 -33.53
N ILE A 398 33.13 -4.43 -32.28
CA ILE A 398 33.94 -5.60 -31.97
C ILE A 398 33.24 -6.87 -32.49
N SER A 399 31.92 -6.99 -32.30
CA SER A 399 31.13 -8.11 -32.80
C SER A 399 31.27 -8.26 -34.32
N THR A 400 31.13 -7.15 -35.06
CA THR A 400 31.30 -7.14 -36.52
C THR A 400 32.71 -7.56 -36.95
N GLN A 401 33.75 -7.14 -36.22
CA GLN A 401 35.13 -7.56 -36.49
C GLN A 401 35.33 -9.07 -36.24
N LEU A 402 34.63 -9.63 -35.26
CA LEU A 402 34.68 -11.05 -34.92
C LEU A 402 33.89 -11.93 -35.92
N GLU A 403 32.96 -11.39 -36.70
CA GLU A 403 32.21 -12.15 -37.73
C GLU A 403 33.10 -12.71 -38.84
N SER A 404 34.30 -12.14 -39.04
CA SER A 404 35.30 -12.64 -40.00
C SER A 404 35.97 -13.97 -39.58
N TYR A 405 35.77 -14.42 -38.34
CA TYR A 405 36.35 -15.67 -37.82
C TYR A 405 35.32 -16.82 -37.92
N GLN A 406 35.73 -18.00 -38.39
CA GLN A 406 34.85 -19.18 -38.40
C GLN A 406 34.58 -19.68 -36.96
N TYR A 407 33.34 -19.56 -36.50
CA TYR A 407 32.83 -20.12 -35.24
C TYR A 407 31.62 -21.01 -35.50
N VAL A 408 31.38 -21.96 -34.58
CA VAL A 408 30.29 -22.93 -34.72
C VAL A 408 28.97 -22.29 -34.30
N LYS A 409 28.01 -22.22 -35.21
CA LYS A 409 26.68 -21.65 -34.97
C LYS A 409 25.69 -22.74 -34.58
N ILE A 410 25.15 -22.65 -33.36
CA ILE A 410 24.21 -23.62 -32.79
C ILE A 410 22.84 -22.97 -32.68
N ALA A 411 21.93 -23.27 -33.58
CA ALA A 411 20.56 -22.76 -33.52
C ALA A 411 19.78 -23.44 -32.40
N HIS A 412 19.02 -22.66 -31.64
CA HIS A 412 18.30 -23.18 -30.47
C HIS A 412 17.03 -22.36 -30.17
N THR A 413 16.08 -22.98 -29.49
CA THR A 413 14.80 -22.37 -29.10
C THR A 413 14.88 -21.72 -27.71
N GLU A 414 13.82 -21.01 -27.34
CA GLU A 414 13.67 -20.30 -26.06
C GLU A 414 13.62 -21.20 -24.82
N PHE A 415 13.44 -22.52 -25.00
CA PHE A 415 13.26 -23.45 -23.90
C PHE A 415 14.57 -23.71 -23.14
N THR A 416 14.47 -23.89 -21.82
CA THR A 416 15.64 -24.00 -20.92
C THR A 416 16.50 -25.21 -21.26
N GLU A 417 15.89 -26.34 -21.63
CA GLU A 417 16.57 -27.55 -22.10
C GLU A 417 17.38 -27.33 -23.37
N SER A 418 16.90 -26.46 -24.25
CA SER A 418 17.57 -26.12 -25.51
C SER A 418 18.84 -25.31 -25.21
N LEU A 419 18.75 -24.28 -24.35
CA LEU A 419 19.92 -23.51 -23.92
C LEU A 419 20.93 -24.35 -23.14
N PHE A 420 20.46 -25.28 -22.28
CA PHE A 420 21.32 -26.19 -21.54
C PHE A 420 22.16 -27.07 -22.48
N GLN A 421 21.54 -27.67 -23.51
CA GLN A 421 22.23 -28.46 -24.53
C GLN A 421 23.29 -27.65 -25.28
N VAL A 422 22.95 -26.41 -25.64
CA VAL A 422 23.87 -25.48 -26.31
C VAL A 422 25.10 -25.19 -25.45
N GLU A 423 24.93 -24.87 -24.17
CA GLU A 423 26.07 -24.57 -23.29
C GLU A 423 26.96 -25.80 -23.04
N ILE A 424 26.41 -27.02 -23.01
CA ILE A 424 27.22 -28.25 -22.97
C ILE A 424 28.03 -28.38 -24.27
N LEU A 425 27.38 -28.30 -25.43
CA LEU A 425 28.06 -28.49 -26.71
C LEU A 425 29.13 -27.43 -26.95
N LYS A 426 28.86 -26.16 -26.61
CA LYS A 426 29.85 -25.08 -26.67
C LYS A 426 31.09 -25.39 -25.86
N GLU A 427 30.92 -25.93 -24.65
CA GLU A 427 32.05 -26.29 -23.81
C GLU A 427 32.84 -27.46 -24.39
N ILE A 428 32.18 -28.49 -24.91
CA ILE A 428 32.84 -29.62 -25.57
C ILE A 428 33.65 -29.12 -26.78
N ILE A 429 33.06 -28.27 -27.63
CA ILE A 429 33.74 -27.68 -28.80
C ILE A 429 34.97 -26.86 -28.33
N ARG A 430 34.81 -26.04 -27.29
CA ARG A 430 35.90 -25.23 -26.74
C ARG A 430 37.04 -26.10 -26.20
N GLN A 431 36.73 -27.11 -25.39
CA GLN A 431 37.75 -27.96 -24.76
C GLN A 431 38.45 -28.88 -25.76
N LYS A 432 37.72 -29.44 -26.73
CA LYS A 432 38.25 -30.43 -27.67
C LYS A 432 38.86 -29.83 -28.94
N LEU A 433 38.26 -28.76 -29.48
CA LEU A 433 38.68 -28.18 -30.77
C LEU A 433 39.30 -26.78 -30.63
N GLY A 434 39.22 -26.17 -29.44
CA GLY A 434 39.63 -24.80 -29.22
C GLY A 434 38.81 -23.77 -30.01
N MET A 435 37.70 -24.16 -30.62
CA MET A 435 36.86 -23.29 -31.46
C MET A 435 35.85 -22.51 -30.60
N ALA A 436 35.53 -21.29 -31.05
CA ALA A 436 34.39 -20.55 -30.52
C ALA A 436 33.09 -21.16 -31.06
N ALA A 437 32.07 -21.19 -30.22
CA ALA A 437 30.73 -21.63 -30.60
C ALA A 437 29.69 -20.65 -30.03
N GLU A 438 28.70 -20.31 -30.84
CA GLU A 438 27.63 -19.38 -30.53
C GLU A 438 26.29 -20.12 -30.51
N GLY A 439 25.46 -19.82 -29.50
CA GLY A 439 24.06 -20.21 -29.50
C GLY A 439 23.21 -19.11 -30.13
N ILE A 440 22.49 -19.43 -31.19
CA ILE A 440 21.59 -18.51 -31.89
C ILE A 440 20.16 -18.81 -31.42
N LEU A 441 19.61 -17.95 -30.58
CA LEU A 441 18.24 -18.06 -30.09
C LEU A 441 17.25 -17.61 -31.16
N VAL A 442 16.44 -18.53 -31.67
CA VAL A 442 15.39 -18.25 -32.66
C VAL A 442 14.14 -19.11 -32.41
N PRO A 443 12.96 -18.70 -32.91
CA PRO A 443 11.78 -19.55 -32.87
C PRO A 443 12.02 -20.90 -33.58
N ASN A 444 11.32 -21.95 -33.15
CA ASN A 444 11.54 -23.31 -33.64
C ASN A 444 11.56 -23.47 -35.18
N PRO A 445 10.61 -22.92 -35.98
CA PRO A 445 10.67 -23.01 -37.44
C PRO A 445 11.94 -22.39 -38.05
N GLU A 446 12.44 -21.32 -37.42
CA GLU A 446 13.65 -20.64 -37.89
C GLU A 446 14.90 -21.46 -37.58
N THR A 447 14.91 -22.32 -36.54
CA THR A 447 16.04 -23.24 -36.32
C THR A 447 16.26 -24.15 -37.52
N TRP A 448 15.19 -24.74 -38.07
CA TRP A 448 15.24 -25.59 -39.27
C TRP A 448 15.67 -24.79 -40.51
N ASN A 449 15.12 -23.58 -40.68
CA ASN A 449 15.49 -22.69 -41.77
C ASN A 449 16.98 -22.32 -41.77
N LEU A 450 17.54 -21.98 -40.61
CA LEU A 450 18.96 -21.62 -40.48
C LEU A 450 19.88 -22.80 -40.85
N ILE A 451 19.54 -24.03 -40.44
CA ILE A 451 20.33 -25.22 -40.78
C ILE A 451 20.22 -25.54 -42.28
N ALA A 452 19.00 -25.51 -42.82
CA ALA A 452 18.75 -25.78 -44.25
C ALA A 452 19.44 -24.75 -45.16
N ALA A 453 19.46 -23.48 -44.76
CA ALA A 453 20.14 -22.40 -45.48
C ALA A 453 21.67 -22.34 -45.25
N GLY A 454 22.23 -23.23 -44.42
CA GLY A 454 23.65 -23.21 -44.05
C GLY A 454 24.07 -22.00 -43.21
N LYS A 455 23.12 -21.27 -42.62
CA LYS A 455 23.36 -20.11 -41.75
C LYS A 455 23.68 -20.50 -40.30
N ALA A 456 23.34 -21.72 -39.89
CA ALA A 456 23.79 -22.36 -38.67
C ALA A 456 24.37 -23.74 -38.97
N ASP A 457 25.29 -24.22 -38.13
CA ASP A 457 25.97 -25.51 -38.32
C ASP A 457 25.16 -26.68 -37.76
N VAL A 458 24.52 -26.47 -36.60
CA VAL A 458 23.84 -27.53 -35.84
C VAL A 458 22.65 -26.99 -35.04
N THR A 459 21.60 -27.80 -34.90
CA THR A 459 20.59 -27.67 -33.84
C THR A 459 20.49 -28.98 -33.08
N LEU A 460 20.30 -28.89 -31.77
CA LEU A 460 20.10 -30.04 -30.88
C LEU A 460 18.63 -30.19 -30.45
N SER A 461 17.78 -29.26 -30.88
CA SER A 461 16.48 -28.99 -30.23
C SER A 461 15.28 -29.44 -31.05
N SER A 462 15.47 -30.25 -32.10
CA SER A 462 14.40 -30.69 -32.99
C SER A 462 13.64 -31.87 -32.39
N TRP A 463 12.33 -31.71 -32.18
CA TRP A 463 11.46 -32.71 -31.56
C TRP A 463 10.80 -33.56 -32.63
N LEU A 464 11.22 -34.83 -32.76
CA LEU A 464 10.74 -35.74 -33.79
C LEU A 464 10.18 -37.04 -33.18
N PRO A 465 9.17 -37.68 -33.81
CA PRO A 465 8.64 -37.36 -35.15
C PRO A 465 7.39 -36.46 -35.19
N TYR A 466 6.83 -36.03 -34.05
CA TYR A 466 5.47 -35.47 -34.03
C TYR A 466 5.40 -33.94 -33.94
N VAL A 467 6.23 -33.32 -33.09
CA VAL A 467 6.21 -31.85 -32.90
C VAL A 467 6.72 -31.14 -34.13
N ASP A 468 7.84 -31.60 -34.70
CA ASP A 468 8.46 -31.00 -35.89
C ASP A 468 8.09 -31.72 -37.19
N GLU A 469 7.05 -32.55 -37.22
CA GLU A 469 6.66 -33.34 -38.40
C GLU A 469 6.57 -32.49 -39.69
N GLU A 470 5.86 -31.35 -39.62
CA GLU A 470 5.68 -30.45 -40.75
C GLU A 470 7.01 -29.80 -41.18
N LEU A 471 7.88 -29.50 -40.22
CA LEU A 471 9.20 -28.92 -40.48
C LEU A 471 10.14 -29.96 -41.10
N GLU A 472 10.06 -31.22 -40.66
CA GLU A 472 10.81 -32.33 -41.26
C GLU A 472 10.36 -32.59 -42.70
N GLN A 473 9.06 -32.56 -42.98
CA GLN A 473 8.53 -32.66 -44.35
C GLN A 473 9.02 -31.50 -45.22
N GLN A 474 9.06 -30.28 -44.68
CA GLN A 474 9.47 -29.08 -45.41
C GLN A 474 10.98 -28.99 -45.66
N TYR A 475 11.81 -29.27 -44.65
CA TYR A 475 13.25 -29.00 -44.66
C TYR A 475 14.13 -30.26 -44.61
N GLY A 476 13.58 -31.43 -44.29
CA GLY A 476 14.34 -32.66 -44.05
C GLY A 476 15.27 -33.09 -45.18
N HIS A 477 14.91 -32.77 -46.43
CA HIS A 477 15.74 -33.04 -47.61
C HIS A 477 16.94 -32.08 -47.76
N GLN A 478 16.97 -30.97 -47.03
CA GLN A 478 18.03 -29.94 -47.08
C GLN A 478 19.00 -30.02 -45.90
N VAL A 479 18.63 -30.71 -44.83
CA VAL A 479 19.46 -30.92 -43.64
C VAL A 479 19.97 -32.37 -43.58
N GLU A 480 20.95 -32.63 -42.74
CA GLU A 480 21.39 -33.99 -42.38
C GLU A 480 20.94 -34.32 -40.96
N ASN A 481 20.13 -35.37 -40.82
CA ASN A 481 19.64 -35.85 -39.54
C ASN A 481 20.63 -36.88 -38.95
N LEU A 482 21.27 -36.55 -37.82
CA LEU A 482 22.25 -37.40 -37.14
C LEU A 482 21.62 -38.31 -36.07
N GLY A 483 20.29 -38.33 -35.98
CA GLY A 483 19.51 -39.16 -35.07
C GLY A 483 19.33 -38.57 -33.67
N PRO A 484 18.67 -39.33 -32.77
CA PRO A 484 18.23 -38.83 -31.47
C PRO A 484 19.41 -38.52 -30.54
N ASN A 485 19.48 -37.31 -30.01
CA ASN A 485 20.45 -36.93 -28.97
C ASN A 485 19.91 -37.13 -27.54
N LEU A 486 18.59 -37.16 -27.37
CA LEU A 486 17.95 -37.47 -26.11
C LEU A 486 16.70 -38.31 -26.37
N GLN A 487 16.64 -39.48 -25.76
CA GLN A 487 15.51 -40.41 -25.85
C GLN A 487 14.57 -40.31 -24.65
N GLY A 488 13.36 -40.85 -24.78
CA GLY A 488 12.33 -40.83 -23.74
C GLY A 488 11.61 -39.48 -23.63
N CYS A 489 11.68 -38.64 -24.67
CA CYS A 489 10.91 -37.41 -24.71
C CYS A 489 9.44 -37.75 -24.98
N LYS A 490 8.54 -36.97 -24.39
CA LYS A 490 7.11 -37.07 -24.68
C LYS A 490 6.39 -35.80 -24.25
N PHE A 491 5.22 -35.56 -24.82
CA PHE A 491 4.30 -34.51 -24.40
C PHE A 491 2.87 -35.04 -24.29
N GLY A 492 2.02 -34.34 -23.56
CA GLY A 492 0.67 -34.80 -23.28
C GLY A 492 0.00 -34.06 -22.13
N LEU A 493 -1.15 -34.56 -21.70
CA LEU A 493 -1.81 -34.09 -20.50
C LEU A 493 -1.19 -34.74 -19.26
N VAL A 494 -0.87 -33.90 -18.28
CA VAL A 494 -0.17 -34.28 -17.05
C VAL A 494 -1.01 -33.87 -15.86
N VAL A 495 -1.05 -34.75 -14.86
CA VAL A 495 -1.68 -34.50 -13.56
C VAL A 495 -0.69 -34.86 -12.44
N PRO A 496 -0.82 -34.28 -11.24
CA PRO A 496 -0.12 -34.77 -10.06
C PRO A 496 -0.46 -36.23 -9.75
N SER A 497 0.50 -37.00 -9.25
CA SER A 497 0.32 -38.44 -9.00
C SER A 497 -0.76 -38.75 -7.96
N TYR A 498 -1.09 -37.81 -7.06
CA TYR A 498 -2.22 -37.94 -6.12
C TYR A 498 -3.61 -37.84 -6.77
N VAL A 499 -3.70 -37.36 -8.01
CA VAL A 499 -4.96 -37.35 -8.77
C VAL A 499 -5.27 -38.78 -9.22
N THR A 500 -6.47 -39.29 -8.97
CA THR A 500 -6.78 -40.70 -9.23
C THR A 500 -7.03 -41.04 -10.71
N VAL A 501 -7.28 -40.03 -11.55
CA VAL A 501 -7.48 -40.16 -13.01
C VAL A 501 -6.21 -40.75 -13.65
N LYS A 502 -6.38 -41.75 -14.53
CA LYS A 502 -5.26 -42.41 -15.23
C LYS A 502 -5.27 -42.18 -16.74
N SER A 503 -6.43 -41.92 -17.34
CA SER A 503 -6.57 -41.76 -18.78
C SER A 503 -7.31 -40.46 -19.14
N ILE A 504 -7.06 -39.93 -20.35
CA ILE A 504 -7.73 -38.70 -20.84
C ILE A 504 -9.27 -38.84 -20.85
N PRO A 505 -9.89 -39.96 -21.28
CA PRO A 505 -11.34 -40.13 -21.22
C PRO A 505 -11.95 -39.97 -19.82
N GLU A 506 -11.21 -40.32 -18.76
CA GLU A 506 -11.71 -40.23 -17.37
C GLU A 506 -11.88 -38.78 -16.88
N LEU A 507 -11.25 -37.80 -17.55
CA LEU A 507 -11.42 -36.38 -17.24
C LEU A 507 -12.89 -35.95 -17.35
N LYS A 508 -13.64 -36.53 -18.30
CA LYS A 508 -15.07 -36.24 -18.51
C LYS A 508 -15.89 -36.36 -17.24
N ASN A 509 -15.60 -37.37 -16.42
CA ASN A 509 -16.36 -37.67 -15.20
C ASN A 509 -15.92 -36.83 -13.99
N HIS A 510 -14.91 -35.98 -14.14
CA HIS A 510 -14.26 -35.25 -13.05
C HIS A 510 -14.09 -33.75 -13.32
N SER A 511 -14.77 -33.18 -14.33
CA SER A 511 -14.62 -31.79 -14.76
C SER A 511 -14.68 -30.77 -13.61
N ASN A 512 -15.65 -30.91 -12.71
CA ASN A 512 -15.82 -30.04 -11.55
C ASN A 512 -14.59 -30.01 -10.62
N LYS A 513 -13.87 -31.14 -10.45
CA LYS A 513 -12.68 -31.19 -9.58
C LYS A 513 -11.51 -30.41 -10.17
N PHE A 514 -11.43 -30.34 -11.49
CA PHE A 514 -10.43 -29.55 -12.21
C PHE A 514 -10.92 -28.12 -12.50
N LYS A 515 -12.01 -27.68 -11.85
CA LYS A 515 -12.63 -26.36 -12.07
C LYS A 515 -12.94 -26.11 -13.56
N ASN A 516 -13.24 -27.19 -14.30
CA ASN A 516 -13.54 -27.15 -15.73
C ASN A 516 -12.40 -26.57 -16.58
N LYS A 517 -11.15 -26.63 -16.12
CA LYS A 517 -10.00 -26.00 -16.77
C LYS A 517 -8.88 -26.98 -17.07
N ILE A 518 -8.22 -26.77 -18.21
CA ILE A 518 -6.89 -27.34 -18.51
C ILE A 518 -5.90 -26.19 -18.65
N CYS A 519 -4.89 -26.15 -17.79
CA CYS A 519 -3.82 -25.16 -17.85
C CYS A 519 -2.87 -25.50 -19.00
N ALA A 520 -2.78 -24.64 -20.02
CA ALA A 520 -2.04 -24.95 -21.24
C ALA A 520 -1.02 -23.87 -21.59
N LEU A 521 0.06 -24.29 -22.24
CA LEU A 521 0.97 -23.37 -22.93
C LEU A 521 0.23 -22.61 -24.04
N GLN A 522 0.85 -21.53 -24.50
CA GLN A 522 0.38 -20.72 -25.64
C GLN A 522 -0.19 -21.56 -26.79
N ARG A 523 -1.29 -21.08 -27.37
CA ARG A 523 -2.10 -21.78 -28.40
C ARG A 523 -1.30 -22.24 -29.63
N ARG A 524 -0.17 -21.59 -29.91
CA ARG A 524 0.73 -21.91 -31.03
C ARG A 524 1.50 -23.22 -30.87
N THR A 525 1.64 -23.74 -29.65
CA THR A 525 2.46 -24.94 -29.40
C THR A 525 1.73 -26.21 -29.83
N LYS A 526 2.49 -27.21 -30.31
CA LYS A 526 1.92 -28.49 -30.75
C LYS A 526 1.15 -29.19 -29.63
N VAL A 527 1.68 -29.19 -28.40
CA VAL A 527 0.99 -29.79 -27.23
C VAL A 527 -0.38 -29.13 -26.99
N SER A 528 -0.50 -27.81 -27.15
CA SER A 528 -1.77 -27.10 -26.99
C SER A 528 -2.73 -27.33 -28.15
N GLN A 529 -2.24 -27.46 -29.39
CA GLN A 529 -3.05 -27.86 -30.54
C GLN A 529 -3.58 -29.30 -30.39
N CYS A 530 -2.73 -30.22 -29.91
CA CYS A 530 -3.13 -31.59 -29.59
C CYS A 530 -4.13 -31.61 -28.44
N THR A 531 -3.98 -30.74 -27.45
CA THR A 531 -4.96 -30.58 -26.36
C THR A 531 -6.32 -30.11 -26.86
N ALA A 532 -6.36 -29.11 -27.74
CA ALA A 532 -7.60 -28.67 -28.37
C ALA A 532 -8.25 -29.77 -29.23
N THR A 533 -7.44 -30.62 -29.85
CA THR A 533 -7.91 -31.80 -30.60
C THR A 533 -8.43 -32.87 -29.64
N ALA A 534 -7.72 -33.14 -28.54
CA ALA A 534 -8.10 -34.09 -27.51
C ALA A 534 -9.46 -33.74 -26.90
N LEU A 535 -9.74 -32.45 -26.64
CA LEU A 535 -11.04 -32.01 -26.15
C LEU A 535 -12.20 -32.42 -27.08
N LYS A 536 -11.99 -32.36 -28.39
CA LYS A 536 -12.99 -32.78 -29.40
C LYS A 536 -13.07 -34.30 -29.51
N VAL A 537 -11.91 -34.96 -29.61
CA VAL A 537 -11.79 -36.40 -29.84
C VAL A 537 -12.29 -37.21 -28.65
N TYR A 538 -12.14 -36.69 -27.43
CA TYR A 538 -12.57 -37.33 -26.18
C TYR A 538 -13.87 -36.77 -25.60
N ASP A 539 -14.58 -35.89 -26.32
CA ASP A 539 -15.88 -35.37 -25.90
C ASP A 539 -15.82 -34.67 -24.51
N LEU A 540 -14.79 -33.84 -24.32
CA LEU A 540 -14.52 -33.07 -23.09
C LEU A 540 -15.05 -31.63 -23.20
N HIS A 541 -16.30 -31.47 -23.65
CA HIS A 541 -16.92 -30.16 -23.92
C HIS A 541 -17.03 -29.24 -22.69
N ASP A 542 -17.03 -29.83 -21.49
CA ASP A 542 -17.11 -29.09 -20.23
C ASP A 542 -15.80 -28.39 -19.84
N TYR A 543 -14.69 -28.67 -20.54
CA TYR A 543 -13.39 -28.08 -20.24
C TYR A 543 -13.10 -26.87 -21.14
N ILE A 544 -12.58 -25.82 -20.52
CA ILE A 544 -11.94 -24.70 -21.21
C ILE A 544 -10.42 -24.82 -21.11
N ILE A 545 -9.72 -24.44 -22.18
CA ILE A 545 -8.25 -24.38 -22.18
C ILE A 545 -7.83 -22.98 -21.72
N ASP A 546 -7.12 -22.92 -20.61
CA ASP A 546 -6.59 -21.70 -20.01
C ASP A 546 -5.16 -21.49 -20.55
N TYR A 547 -5.04 -20.71 -21.62
CA TYR A 547 -3.77 -20.48 -22.32
C TYR A 547 -2.95 -19.40 -21.61
N SER A 548 -1.70 -19.71 -21.26
CA SER A 548 -0.74 -18.73 -20.74
C SER A 548 0.68 -19.03 -21.24
N ASP A 549 1.64 -18.16 -20.91
CA ASP A 549 3.06 -18.50 -21.03
C ASP A 549 3.44 -19.60 -20.00
N GLU A 550 4.62 -20.20 -20.19
CA GLU A 550 5.13 -21.28 -19.36
C GLU A 550 5.22 -20.89 -17.88
N GLU A 551 5.72 -19.69 -17.57
CA GLU A 551 5.92 -19.26 -16.19
C GLU A 551 4.59 -19.09 -15.45
N THR A 552 3.64 -18.39 -16.07
CA THR A 552 2.29 -18.20 -15.54
C THR A 552 1.56 -19.54 -15.37
N MET A 553 1.68 -20.45 -16.35
CA MET A 553 1.06 -21.78 -16.29
C MET A 553 1.63 -22.58 -15.12
N LEU A 554 2.95 -22.57 -14.96
CA LEU A 554 3.63 -23.28 -13.90
C LEU A 554 3.29 -22.70 -12.52
N GLN A 555 3.25 -21.37 -12.35
CA GLN A 555 2.84 -20.75 -11.08
C GLN A 555 1.45 -21.21 -10.64
N ALA A 556 0.49 -21.27 -11.58
CA ALA A 556 -0.86 -21.76 -11.30
C ALA A 556 -0.87 -23.24 -10.89
N VAL A 557 -0.11 -24.09 -11.60
CA VAL A 557 0.01 -25.51 -11.30
C VAL A 557 0.69 -25.74 -9.95
N GLU A 558 1.77 -25.03 -9.65
CA GLU A 558 2.46 -25.13 -8.36
C GLU A 558 1.56 -24.70 -7.20
N GLN A 559 0.76 -23.65 -7.38
CA GLN A 559 -0.20 -23.23 -6.37
C GLN A 559 -1.27 -24.32 -6.14
N ALA A 560 -1.79 -24.93 -7.22
CA ALA A 560 -2.73 -26.04 -7.10
C ALA A 560 -2.09 -27.23 -6.37
N ILE A 561 -0.84 -27.58 -6.70
CA ILE A 561 -0.11 -28.67 -6.02
C ILE A 561 0.11 -28.35 -4.53
N ARG A 562 0.55 -27.13 -4.19
CA ARG A 562 0.73 -26.70 -2.79
C ARG A 562 -0.57 -26.76 -1.99
N ASN A 563 -1.69 -26.47 -2.63
CA ASN A 563 -3.02 -26.51 -2.01
C ASN A 563 -3.67 -27.90 -2.07
N ASN A 564 -2.98 -28.92 -2.60
CA ASN A 564 -3.50 -30.27 -2.81
C ASN A 564 -4.79 -30.29 -3.66
N GLU A 565 -4.91 -29.37 -4.61
CA GLU A 565 -6.03 -29.24 -5.55
C GLU A 565 -5.79 -30.04 -6.83
N TRP A 566 -6.87 -30.51 -7.46
CA TRP A 566 -6.76 -31.22 -8.73
C TRP A 566 -6.48 -30.25 -9.88
N VAL A 567 -5.37 -30.46 -10.57
CA VAL A 567 -4.97 -29.68 -11.75
C VAL A 567 -4.58 -30.62 -12.88
N VAL A 568 -4.99 -30.28 -14.10
CA VAL A 568 -4.55 -30.93 -15.33
C VAL A 568 -3.89 -29.87 -16.20
N MET A 569 -2.71 -30.19 -16.72
CA MET A 569 -1.91 -29.27 -17.52
C MET A 569 -1.36 -29.93 -18.78
N THR A 570 -0.99 -29.11 -19.75
CA THR A 570 -0.08 -29.54 -20.82
C THR A 570 1.32 -29.73 -20.25
N GLY A 571 1.96 -30.87 -20.51
CA GLY A 571 3.34 -31.09 -20.12
C GLY A 571 4.15 -31.83 -21.15
N TRP A 572 5.47 -31.69 -21.04
CA TRP A 572 6.46 -32.34 -21.88
C TRP A 572 7.68 -32.73 -21.04
N GLN A 573 8.43 -33.72 -21.51
CA GLN A 573 9.66 -34.22 -20.91
C GLN A 573 10.76 -34.24 -21.99
N PRO A 574 12.00 -33.76 -21.73
CA PRO A 574 12.56 -33.34 -20.43
C PRO A 574 11.97 -32.03 -19.90
N HIS A 575 11.81 -31.93 -18.58
CA HIS A 575 11.41 -30.70 -17.89
C HIS A 575 11.65 -30.84 -16.38
N TYR A 576 12.13 -29.78 -15.72
CA TYR A 576 12.50 -29.81 -14.29
C TYR A 576 11.38 -30.33 -13.37
N LYS A 577 10.12 -29.99 -13.70
CA LYS A 577 8.93 -30.37 -12.91
C LYS A 577 8.82 -31.87 -12.60
N PHE A 578 9.33 -32.74 -13.47
CA PHE A 578 9.31 -34.20 -13.23
C PHE A 578 10.34 -34.66 -12.19
N SER A 579 11.33 -33.83 -11.86
CA SER A 579 12.25 -34.06 -10.74
C SER A 579 11.73 -33.47 -9.42
N VAL A 580 10.90 -32.43 -9.49
CA VAL A 580 10.42 -31.68 -8.31
C VAL A 580 9.12 -32.26 -7.77
N TYR A 581 8.19 -32.57 -8.68
CA TYR A 581 6.85 -32.99 -8.34
C TYR A 581 6.65 -34.41 -8.87
N ASP A 582 5.94 -35.22 -8.08
CA ASP A 582 5.48 -36.52 -8.53
C ASP A 582 4.29 -36.30 -9.50
N LEU A 583 4.60 -36.34 -10.80
CA LEU A 583 3.68 -36.07 -11.89
C LEU A 583 3.56 -37.29 -12.79
N LYS A 584 2.36 -37.53 -13.30
CA LYS A 584 2.09 -38.61 -14.26
C LYS A 584 1.38 -38.07 -15.49
N PHE A 585 1.70 -38.66 -16.64
CA PHE A 585 0.95 -38.42 -17.87
C PHE A 585 -0.30 -39.28 -17.87
N LEU A 586 -1.38 -38.72 -18.41
CA LEU A 586 -2.60 -39.46 -18.65
C LEU A 586 -2.45 -40.33 -19.89
N GLU A 587 -2.97 -41.56 -19.83
CA GLU A 587 -3.04 -42.47 -20.96
C GLU A 587 -3.91 -41.87 -22.07
N ASP A 588 -3.38 -41.91 -23.30
CA ASP A 588 -4.01 -41.37 -24.51
C ASP A 588 -4.36 -42.51 -25.48
N PRO A 589 -5.46 -43.25 -25.27
CA PRO A 589 -5.79 -44.45 -26.05
C PRO A 589 -6.09 -44.21 -27.53
N LYS A 590 -6.26 -42.95 -27.96
CA LYS A 590 -6.46 -42.55 -29.36
C LYS A 590 -5.22 -41.90 -29.98
N ASP A 591 -4.07 -41.93 -29.29
CA ASP A 591 -2.78 -41.42 -29.76
C ASP A 591 -2.84 -39.97 -30.31
N VAL A 592 -3.62 -39.09 -29.70
CA VAL A 592 -3.74 -37.66 -30.08
C VAL A 592 -2.42 -36.90 -29.88
N PHE A 593 -1.63 -37.26 -28.87
CA PHE A 593 -0.34 -36.65 -28.54
C PHE A 593 0.88 -37.45 -29.09
N GLY A 594 0.65 -38.55 -29.80
CA GLY A 594 1.73 -39.45 -30.25
C GLY A 594 2.27 -40.35 -29.13
N LYS A 595 3.19 -41.26 -29.50
CA LYS A 595 3.71 -42.30 -28.58
C LYS A 595 5.01 -41.91 -27.88
N GLU A 596 6.10 -41.97 -28.63
CA GLU A 596 7.44 -41.68 -28.14
C GLU A 596 8.08 -40.64 -29.04
N GLU A 597 8.75 -39.68 -28.43
CA GLU A 597 9.44 -38.61 -29.11
C GLU A 597 10.90 -38.57 -28.67
N HIS A 598 11.72 -37.85 -29.43
CA HIS A 598 13.11 -37.63 -29.09
C HIS A 598 13.57 -36.26 -29.58
N LEU A 599 14.56 -35.71 -28.86
CA LEU A 599 15.32 -34.59 -29.39
C LEU A 599 16.35 -35.12 -30.38
N THR A 600 16.47 -34.44 -31.50
CA THR A 600 17.26 -34.88 -32.65
C THR A 600 18.32 -33.85 -32.97
N THR A 601 19.52 -34.33 -33.28
CA THR A 601 20.59 -33.49 -33.80
C THR A 601 20.46 -33.37 -35.31
N LEU A 602 20.30 -32.13 -35.79
CA LEU A 602 20.34 -31.81 -37.22
C LEU A 602 21.56 -30.94 -37.52
N VAL A 603 22.21 -31.20 -38.65
CA VAL A 603 23.35 -30.41 -39.14
C VAL A 603 23.16 -30.01 -40.59
N ARG A 604 23.87 -28.95 -41.02
CA ARG A 604 23.92 -28.60 -42.45
C ARG A 604 24.75 -29.63 -43.22
N LYS A 605 24.39 -29.89 -44.48
CA LYS A 605 24.97 -30.98 -45.28
C LYS A 605 26.49 -30.91 -45.48
N ASP A 606 27.03 -29.71 -45.61
CA ASP A 606 28.45 -29.53 -45.94
C ASP A 606 29.38 -29.65 -44.71
N LEU A 607 28.81 -29.70 -43.49
CA LEU A 607 29.57 -29.69 -42.24
C LEU A 607 30.60 -30.82 -42.15
N LYS A 608 30.23 -32.02 -42.63
CA LYS A 608 31.12 -33.20 -42.61
C LYS A 608 32.35 -33.03 -43.52
N ALA A 609 32.17 -32.38 -44.67
CA ALA A 609 33.23 -32.15 -45.63
C ALA A 609 34.17 -31.03 -45.15
N GLU A 610 33.60 -30.00 -44.53
CA GLU A 610 34.36 -28.83 -44.05
C GLU A 610 35.10 -29.09 -42.73
N ASN A 611 34.45 -29.75 -41.76
CA ASN A 611 35.03 -29.97 -40.44
C ASN A 611 34.65 -31.34 -39.88
N LYS A 612 35.45 -32.34 -40.27
CA LYS A 612 35.24 -33.74 -39.88
C LYS A 612 35.31 -33.95 -38.36
N GLU A 613 36.20 -33.25 -37.66
CA GLU A 613 36.33 -33.38 -36.20
C GLU A 613 35.11 -32.84 -35.46
N LEU A 614 34.61 -31.66 -35.87
CA LEU A 614 33.37 -31.07 -35.34
C LEU A 614 32.16 -31.95 -35.61
N TYR A 615 32.03 -32.46 -36.83
CA TYR A 615 30.95 -33.36 -37.21
C TYR A 615 30.92 -34.62 -36.33
N GLU A 616 32.08 -35.24 -36.07
CA GLU A 616 32.15 -36.43 -35.20
C GLU A 616 31.82 -36.11 -33.74
N ILE A 617 32.21 -34.94 -33.22
CA ILE A 617 31.81 -34.50 -31.88
C ILE A 617 30.28 -34.35 -31.78
N ILE A 618 29.67 -33.68 -32.77
CA ILE A 618 28.22 -33.43 -32.81
C ILE A 618 27.45 -34.73 -32.97
N ARG A 619 27.90 -35.63 -33.85
CA ARG A 619 27.26 -36.94 -34.09
C ARG A 619 27.22 -37.81 -32.85
N ASN A 620 28.28 -37.78 -32.05
CA ASN A 620 28.40 -38.55 -30.81
C ASN A 620 27.77 -37.84 -29.60
N PHE A 621 27.20 -36.64 -29.78
CA PHE A 621 26.52 -35.92 -28.71
C PHE A 621 25.21 -36.64 -28.35
N LYS A 622 25.19 -37.25 -27.16
CA LYS A 622 24.04 -37.94 -26.57
C LYS A 622 23.92 -37.54 -25.10
N LEU A 623 22.69 -37.35 -24.63
CA LEU A 623 22.37 -36.97 -23.27
C LEU A 623 21.51 -38.04 -22.58
N ASN A 624 21.53 -38.00 -21.25
CA ASN A 624 20.70 -38.86 -20.41
C ASN A 624 19.51 -38.08 -19.83
N MET A 625 18.30 -38.62 -19.95
CA MET A 625 17.06 -37.97 -19.51
C MET A 625 17.05 -37.64 -18.00
N VAL A 626 17.54 -38.54 -17.16
CA VAL A 626 17.54 -38.37 -15.70
C VAL A 626 18.46 -37.22 -15.31
N ASP A 627 19.65 -37.18 -15.90
CA ASP A 627 20.65 -36.16 -15.60
C ASP A 627 20.22 -34.79 -16.14
N VAL A 628 19.61 -34.74 -17.33
CA VAL A 628 19.04 -33.52 -17.90
C VAL A 628 17.93 -32.96 -16.99
N ASN A 629 16.98 -33.79 -16.56
CA ASN A 629 15.90 -33.33 -15.67
C ASN A 629 16.43 -32.82 -14.32
N THR A 630 17.51 -33.42 -13.80
CA THR A 630 18.18 -32.98 -12.58
C THR A 630 18.87 -31.62 -12.79
N ALA A 631 19.58 -31.45 -13.90
CA ALA A 631 20.22 -30.18 -14.25
C ALA A 631 19.21 -29.04 -14.44
N LEU A 632 18.09 -29.30 -15.13
CA LEU A 632 17.02 -28.31 -15.30
C LEU A 632 16.42 -27.87 -13.97
N HIS A 633 16.37 -28.77 -12.97
CA HIS A 633 15.94 -28.41 -11.63
C HIS A 633 16.90 -27.45 -10.95
N GLU A 634 18.21 -27.70 -11.01
CA GLU A 634 19.22 -26.77 -10.46
C GLU A 634 19.12 -25.39 -11.10
N ILE A 635 18.92 -25.33 -12.42
CA ILE A 635 18.72 -24.07 -13.15
C ILE A 635 17.50 -23.32 -12.64
N LYS A 636 16.37 -24.03 -12.42
CA LYS A 636 15.15 -23.40 -11.89
C LYS A 636 15.34 -22.84 -10.47
N GLN A 637 16.22 -23.44 -9.66
CA GLN A 637 16.57 -22.93 -8.33
C GLN A 637 17.44 -21.65 -8.36
N GLY A 638 17.77 -21.14 -9.55
CA GLY A 638 18.55 -19.92 -9.74
C GLY A 638 20.01 -20.16 -10.10
N ALA A 639 20.43 -21.41 -10.31
CA ALA A 639 21.77 -21.68 -10.83
C ALA A 639 21.89 -21.21 -12.28
N ARG A 640 23.04 -20.61 -12.63
CA ARG A 640 23.27 -20.19 -14.02
C ARG A 640 23.41 -21.42 -14.90
N VAL A 641 22.69 -21.44 -16.03
CA VAL A 641 22.69 -22.55 -17.01
C VAL A 641 24.10 -23.02 -17.37
N LYS A 642 25.01 -22.08 -17.60
CA LYS A 642 26.41 -22.36 -17.91
C LYS A 642 27.10 -23.15 -16.80
N ASP A 643 26.92 -22.77 -15.54
CA ASP A 643 27.58 -23.43 -14.41
C ASP A 643 27.08 -24.87 -14.24
N VAL A 644 25.77 -25.07 -14.43
CA VAL A 644 25.15 -26.40 -14.41
C VAL A 644 25.64 -27.27 -15.58
N ALA A 645 25.78 -26.69 -16.78
CA ALA A 645 26.35 -27.40 -17.94
C ALA A 645 27.82 -27.82 -17.69
N MET A 646 28.63 -26.96 -17.05
CA MET A 646 29.99 -27.33 -16.66
C MET A 646 30.02 -28.45 -15.62
N LYS A 647 29.06 -28.46 -14.70
CA LYS A 647 28.93 -29.51 -13.68
C LYS A 647 28.51 -30.83 -14.31
N TYR A 648 27.54 -30.80 -15.23
CA TYR A 648 27.09 -31.96 -15.99
C TYR A 648 28.24 -32.65 -16.73
N LEU A 649 29.17 -31.87 -17.31
CA LEU A 649 30.35 -32.41 -18.02
C LEU A 649 31.39 -33.09 -17.10
N LYS A 650 31.28 -32.93 -15.78
CA LYS A 650 32.20 -33.54 -14.80
C LYS A 650 31.65 -34.82 -14.18
N THR A 651 30.33 -35.00 -14.22
CA THR A 651 29.61 -36.23 -13.89
C THR A 651 29.68 -37.21 -15.06
#